data_AF-A0A955ZGW8-F1
#
_entry.id   AF-A0A955ZGW8-F1
#
_cell.length_a   1.000
_cell.length_b   1.000
_cell.length_c   1.000
_cell.angle_alpha   90.00
_cell.angle_beta   90.00
_cell.angle_gamma   90.00
#
_symmetry.space_group_name_H-M   'P 1'
#
loop_
_entity.id
_entity.type
_entity.pdbx_description
1 polymer ?
#
loop_
_entity_poly.entity_id
_entity_poly.type
_entity_poly.pdbx_seq_one_letter_code
_entity_poly.pdbx_strand_id
1 'polypeptide(L)'
;MIRSAPLTVAVTLVGGAAHAEITLAPGADGSLGAWLLAGPVSSAAADKQPLGQLSPRAGQSALGARWRLLAEAPGALDLGKQLGLGRTGGGVAFLGAKLSAERPFDGWLLLSADGAVRVSVAGKQVFARDEPHLRHYSWDAIRVSVPKGDSDVVIRLTHPGQWFAVEARLLGARDLAPPRDVRVSLPGTDADDESRAWQKLVSLDVTSGLDRDGYAPVVSVKAPRGVPRRADTKIKAEVSVDGGKPLYEVALGSLPLNAAGVYPLSARLPEVAEKELGRSLTVRVTVGGEALTRTLSTSKDAVALVRRAEKLSPQDATVKATLEWELAELGRTTTERHLSALLDALERNEDPLSTPGVRRLARRSKIDGAPDPMLVHVPARLDAKKRYPLVVALHGLNGTPDGIMEAFLDSQSHAPQVDGFVLAPYAHGNAFYRGPGEQEVLDAIDWALATYPIDPDRVSITGVSMGGTGTAQVAFHHADRFSAAAPLCGYHSYWVRRDTSKRPLRPWERARMDHWSTTRFADNARHVPLWVAQGTKDFPLANSRVLVDRVKQLGYAITDEWPDTGHAVWKKTYAQKRLYPWLTRAKRPRAPSHVTLVTDSYAEGKSYWVRITQRKAGIARVDAEAKNPTRLEVTTENVDGLLIDRDALSKDQPVDVVIDGATLRFDAAIELARKDGKWQAGHAAPGKGDKRPGVEGPIRSVYDGPLAFVYGSGSPATRRANREVAEYFAHVVPGPDVDYPVLADYEVTGDEDRSLVLVGTPSDHRLLAGTQLPIRVHGGKLAIGAETFAKAGTGAIFVVPSPRREGRQWVVVTGVDAAGIWRALSLPALLPDFLVYDEGLALAAGEQVLGQAHVLAGGMFDEHWALPGKLGDAPGEARD
;
A
#
# COMPACT_ATOMS: atom_id res chain seq x y z
N MET A 1 83.95 4.24 22.91
CA MET A 1 83.90 3.05 22.04
C MET A 1 83.38 1.87 22.85
N ILE A 2 82.08 1.58 22.76
CA ILE A 2 81.49 0.33 23.25
C ILE A 2 80.82 -0.31 22.03
N ARG A 3 81.28 -1.53 21.72
CA ARG A 3 80.94 -2.29 20.52
C ARG A 3 79.50 -2.79 20.59
N SER A 4 78.79 -2.59 19.49
CA SER A 4 77.46 -3.08 19.18
C SER A 4 77.43 -4.62 19.10
N ALA A 5 76.49 -5.23 19.83
CA ALA A 5 76.07 -6.61 19.62
C ALA A 5 74.95 -6.65 18.56
N PRO A 6 74.88 -7.68 17.69
CA PRO A 6 73.84 -7.78 16.68
C PRO A 6 72.50 -8.16 17.34
N LEU A 7 71.47 -7.37 17.06
CA LEU A 7 70.08 -7.69 17.39
C LEU A 7 69.60 -8.79 16.42
N THR A 8 69.40 -10.00 16.91
CA THR A 8 68.73 -11.06 16.16
C THR A 8 67.25 -10.69 16.07
N VAL A 9 66.81 -10.16 14.92
CA VAL A 9 65.39 -9.99 14.61
C VAL A 9 64.83 -11.37 14.30
N ALA A 10 64.12 -11.96 15.25
CA ALA A 10 63.22 -13.06 14.95
C ALA A 10 62.07 -12.49 14.10
N VAL A 11 62.16 -12.68 12.78
CA VAL A 11 61.00 -12.53 11.90
C VAL A 11 60.09 -13.71 12.20
N THR A 12 59.15 -13.54 13.11
CA THR A 12 57.96 -14.38 13.14
C THR A 12 57.16 -13.98 11.90
N LEU A 13 57.23 -14.78 10.84
CA LEU A 13 56.15 -14.80 9.87
C LEU A 13 54.89 -15.08 10.68
N VAL A 14 54.03 -14.06 10.82
CA VAL A 14 52.63 -14.30 11.17
C VAL A 14 52.11 -15.12 10.00
N GLY A 15 52.21 -16.45 10.12
CA GLY A 15 51.40 -17.34 9.30
C GLY A 15 49.98 -16.87 9.53
N GLY A 16 49.40 -16.24 8.50
CA GLY A 16 48.00 -15.83 8.54
C GLY A 16 47.21 -17.06 8.98
N ALA A 17 46.47 -16.94 10.07
CA ALA A 17 45.49 -17.95 10.41
C ALA A 17 44.68 -18.23 9.13
N ALA A 18 44.57 -19.49 8.73
CA ALA A 18 43.79 -19.86 7.56
C ALA A 18 42.40 -19.24 7.74
N HIS A 19 42.08 -18.22 6.94
CA HIS A 19 40.78 -17.58 6.99
C HIS A 19 39.74 -18.65 6.63
N ALA A 20 38.80 -18.89 7.54
CA ALA A 20 37.70 -19.80 7.31
C ALA A 20 36.70 -19.12 6.37
N GLU A 21 36.17 -19.87 5.39
CA GLU A 21 35.15 -19.39 4.47
C GLU A 21 33.98 -18.69 5.20
N ILE A 22 33.34 -17.72 4.55
CA ILE A 22 32.21 -17.00 5.13
C ILE A 22 31.10 -17.99 5.44
N THR A 23 30.69 -18.04 6.71
CA THR A 23 29.43 -18.66 7.12
C THR A 23 28.43 -17.57 7.42
N LEU A 24 27.19 -17.68 6.92
CA LEU A 24 26.13 -16.70 7.15
C LEU A 24 25.28 -17.08 8.36
N ALA A 25 24.95 -16.07 9.16
CA ALA A 25 23.79 -16.11 10.04
C ALA A 25 22.62 -15.44 9.29
N PRO A 26 21.52 -16.16 8.98
CA PRO A 26 20.39 -15.58 8.26
C PRO A 26 19.71 -14.47 9.07
N GLY A 27 18.92 -13.63 8.38
CA GLY A 27 18.03 -12.68 9.03
C GLY A 27 17.00 -13.40 9.91
N ALA A 28 16.35 -12.69 10.81
CA ALA A 28 15.27 -13.25 11.65
C ALA A 28 14.12 -13.88 10.84
N ASP A 29 13.95 -13.46 9.59
CA ASP A 29 13.00 -14.01 8.61
C ASP A 29 13.62 -15.10 7.70
N GLY A 30 14.82 -15.58 8.03
CA GLY A 30 15.54 -16.57 7.22
C GLY A 30 16.16 -16.02 5.95
N SER A 31 16.05 -14.71 5.68
CA SER A 31 16.62 -14.09 4.49
C SER A 31 18.13 -14.25 4.44
N LEU A 32 18.61 -14.51 3.22
CA LEU A 32 20.02 -14.69 2.87
C LEU A 32 20.45 -13.54 1.95
N GLY A 33 21.17 -12.59 2.49
CA GLY A 33 21.63 -11.40 1.77
C GLY A 33 22.92 -11.57 0.99
N ALA A 34 23.59 -12.72 1.09
CA ALA A 34 24.84 -12.98 0.40
C ALA A 34 24.91 -14.36 -0.25
N TRP A 35 25.52 -14.40 -1.43
CA TRP A 35 25.67 -15.57 -2.29
C TRP A 35 26.99 -15.50 -3.06
N LEU A 36 27.49 -16.64 -3.54
CA LEU A 36 28.46 -16.63 -4.65
C LEU A 36 27.69 -16.43 -5.96
N LEU A 37 28.14 -15.50 -6.79
CA LEU A 37 27.58 -15.17 -8.10
C LEU A 37 28.58 -15.54 -9.19
N ALA A 38 28.13 -16.28 -10.20
CA ALA A 38 28.86 -16.49 -11.45
C ALA A 38 27.98 -16.07 -12.64
N GLY A 39 28.53 -15.22 -13.51
CA GLY A 39 27.88 -14.74 -14.74
C GLY A 39 28.37 -13.36 -15.16
N PRO A 40 27.85 -12.82 -16.27
CA PRO A 40 26.85 -13.45 -17.13
C PRO A 40 27.45 -14.58 -17.98
N VAL A 41 26.69 -15.66 -18.15
CA VAL A 41 27.03 -16.81 -19.00
C VAL A 41 26.06 -16.86 -20.18
N SER A 42 26.51 -17.31 -21.35
CA SER A 42 25.62 -17.52 -22.49
C SER A 42 24.70 -18.72 -22.26
N SER A 43 23.46 -18.67 -22.76
CA SER A 43 22.50 -19.80 -22.63
C SER A 43 23.08 -21.10 -23.18
N ALA A 44 23.76 -21.05 -24.33
CA ALA A 44 24.40 -22.20 -24.95
C ALA A 44 25.52 -22.84 -24.09
N ALA A 45 26.24 -22.05 -23.28
CA ALA A 45 27.21 -22.59 -22.33
C ALA A 45 26.50 -23.15 -21.09
N ALA A 46 25.48 -22.45 -20.58
CA ALA A 46 24.69 -22.89 -19.43
C ALA A 46 23.95 -24.22 -19.66
N ASP A 47 23.49 -24.49 -20.90
CA ASP A 47 22.79 -25.73 -21.23
C ASP A 47 23.71 -26.94 -21.40
N LYS A 48 25.03 -26.73 -21.56
CA LYS A 48 26.02 -27.81 -21.73
C LYS A 48 26.46 -28.45 -20.42
N GLN A 49 26.22 -27.82 -19.27
CA GLN A 49 26.65 -28.35 -17.97
C GLN A 49 25.46 -28.43 -17.00
N PRO A 50 25.10 -29.64 -16.52
CA PRO A 50 24.05 -29.80 -15.53
C PRO A 50 24.36 -29.02 -14.24
N LEU A 51 23.33 -28.38 -13.67
CA LEU A 51 23.41 -27.62 -12.41
C LEU A 51 24.08 -28.39 -11.27
N GLY A 52 23.77 -29.68 -11.16
CA GLY A 52 24.30 -30.53 -10.11
C GLY A 52 25.80 -30.87 -10.21
N GLN A 53 26.47 -30.47 -11.29
CA GLN A 53 27.92 -30.63 -11.47
C GLN A 53 28.70 -29.35 -11.19
N LEU A 54 28.00 -28.27 -10.83
CA LEU A 54 28.63 -27.01 -10.44
C LEU A 54 28.95 -27.03 -8.96
N SER A 55 30.22 -26.82 -8.62
CA SER A 55 30.66 -26.61 -7.23
C SER A 55 30.96 -25.12 -7.02
N PRO A 56 30.12 -24.39 -6.25
CA PRO A 56 30.29 -22.97 -6.07
C PRO A 56 31.47 -22.70 -5.12
N ARG A 57 32.55 -22.14 -5.65
CA ARG A 57 33.72 -21.74 -4.87
C ARG A 57 34.29 -20.43 -5.40
N ALA A 58 34.34 -19.41 -4.56
CA ALA A 58 34.86 -18.10 -4.92
C ALA A 58 36.27 -18.24 -5.51
N GLY A 59 36.52 -17.48 -6.56
CA GLY A 59 37.80 -17.56 -7.26
C GLY A 59 37.88 -18.63 -8.35
N GLN A 60 37.06 -19.69 -8.30
CA GLN A 60 37.04 -20.73 -9.34
C GLN A 60 36.18 -20.32 -10.53
N SER A 61 36.58 -20.76 -11.72
CA SER A 61 35.82 -20.57 -12.95
C SER A 61 34.82 -21.70 -13.14
N ALA A 62 33.57 -21.35 -13.44
CA ALA A 62 32.52 -22.24 -13.88
C ALA A 62 31.90 -21.66 -15.15
N LEU A 63 31.81 -22.46 -16.22
CA LEU A 63 31.17 -22.05 -17.48
C LEU A 63 31.73 -20.75 -18.09
N GLY A 64 33.03 -20.49 -17.90
CA GLY A 64 33.70 -19.27 -18.40
C GLY A 64 33.49 -18.02 -17.55
N ALA A 65 32.77 -18.11 -16.43
CA ALA A 65 32.62 -17.03 -15.44
C ALA A 65 33.23 -17.43 -14.09
N ARG A 66 33.80 -16.47 -13.37
CA ARG A 66 34.41 -16.70 -12.04
C ARG A 66 33.37 -16.46 -10.94
N TRP A 67 33.28 -17.35 -9.97
CA TRP A 67 32.47 -17.14 -8.77
C TRP A 67 33.04 -15.99 -7.94
N ARG A 68 32.19 -15.04 -7.54
CA ARG A 68 32.54 -13.90 -6.69
C ARG A 68 31.45 -13.65 -5.65
N LEU A 69 31.80 -13.01 -4.54
CA LEU A 69 30.82 -12.64 -3.52
C LEU A 69 29.84 -11.59 -4.06
N LEU A 70 28.55 -11.81 -3.78
CA LEU A 70 27.45 -10.87 -3.92
C LEU A 70 26.84 -10.64 -2.53
N ALA A 71 26.63 -9.38 -2.13
CA ALA A 71 26.01 -9.01 -0.85
C ALA A 71 25.26 -7.66 -0.95
N GLU A 72 24.05 -7.55 -0.39
CA GLU A 72 23.22 -6.31 -0.42
C GLU A 72 22.18 -6.22 0.72
N ALA A 73 22.10 -5.07 1.40
CA ALA A 73 21.05 -4.66 2.32
C ALA A 73 20.90 -3.13 2.26
N PRO A 74 19.73 -2.55 1.92
CA PRO A 74 18.40 -3.16 1.84
C PRO A 74 17.91 -3.42 0.39
N GLY A 75 16.98 -4.37 0.23
CA GLY A 75 16.28 -4.61 -1.05
C GLY A 75 16.87 -5.73 -1.90
N ALA A 76 16.09 -6.31 -2.83
CA ALA A 76 16.44 -7.47 -3.65
C ALA A 76 17.85 -7.38 -4.26
N LEU A 77 18.57 -8.50 -4.31
CA LEU A 77 19.94 -8.52 -4.86
C LEU A 77 19.91 -8.16 -6.34
N ASP A 78 20.35 -6.95 -6.73
CA ASP A 78 20.25 -6.45 -8.11
C ASP A 78 21.36 -7.04 -9.00
N LEU A 79 21.13 -8.25 -9.48
CA LEU A 79 22.03 -8.96 -10.39
C LEU A 79 22.27 -8.19 -11.69
N GLY A 80 21.29 -7.44 -12.20
CA GLY A 80 21.43 -6.66 -13.43
C GLY A 80 22.56 -5.64 -13.31
N LYS A 81 22.53 -4.86 -12.23
CA LYS A 81 23.60 -3.91 -11.87
C LYS A 81 24.94 -4.62 -11.67
N GLN A 82 24.95 -5.74 -10.97
CA GLN A 82 26.18 -6.46 -10.61
C GLN A 82 26.85 -7.10 -11.82
N LEU A 83 26.06 -7.57 -12.79
CA LEU A 83 26.53 -8.24 -14.00
C LEU A 83 26.76 -7.27 -15.17
N GLY A 84 26.48 -5.98 -14.99
CA GLY A 84 26.62 -4.97 -16.05
C GLY A 84 25.65 -5.18 -17.20
N LEU A 85 24.51 -5.84 -16.96
CA LEU A 85 23.50 -6.07 -17.97
C LEU A 85 22.72 -4.78 -18.20
N GLY A 86 22.74 -4.26 -19.42
CA GLY A 86 21.91 -3.12 -19.81
C GLY A 86 20.42 -3.46 -19.76
N ARG A 87 19.54 -2.45 -19.88
CA ARG A 87 18.07 -2.63 -19.84
C ARG A 87 17.54 -3.63 -20.88
N THR A 88 18.29 -3.94 -21.93
CA THR A 88 17.90 -4.85 -23.02
C THR A 88 18.74 -6.13 -23.09
N GLY A 89 19.69 -6.35 -22.18
CA GLY A 89 20.58 -7.51 -22.20
C GLY A 89 20.01 -8.69 -21.41
N GLY A 90 19.63 -9.77 -22.09
CA GLY A 90 19.34 -11.05 -21.46
C GLY A 90 20.62 -11.81 -21.10
N GLY A 91 20.55 -12.74 -20.14
CA GLY A 91 21.72 -13.53 -19.72
C GLY A 91 21.40 -14.60 -18.69
N VAL A 92 22.34 -15.53 -18.48
CA VAL A 92 22.26 -16.55 -17.43
C VAL A 92 23.22 -16.20 -16.31
N ALA A 93 22.76 -16.30 -15.07
CA ALA A 93 23.60 -16.21 -13.88
C ALA A 93 23.35 -17.39 -12.95
N PHE A 94 24.35 -17.69 -12.14
CA PHE A 94 24.28 -18.74 -11.13
C PHE A 94 24.52 -18.13 -9.77
N LEU A 95 23.64 -18.43 -8.82
CA LEU A 95 23.91 -18.26 -7.40
C LEU A 95 24.34 -19.60 -6.79
N GLY A 96 25.29 -19.53 -5.87
CA GLY A 96 25.90 -20.70 -5.26
C GLY A 96 26.17 -20.48 -3.78
N ALA A 97 25.84 -21.48 -2.98
CA ALA A 97 26.21 -21.58 -1.59
C ALA A 97 26.34 -23.06 -1.21
N LYS A 98 26.91 -23.32 -0.05
CA LYS A 98 26.97 -24.65 0.55
C LYS A 98 26.10 -24.69 1.79
N LEU A 99 25.28 -25.73 1.93
CA LEU A 99 24.55 -26.04 3.15
C LEU A 99 25.29 -27.14 3.90
N SER A 100 25.77 -26.85 5.10
CA SER A 100 26.40 -27.82 5.99
C SER A 100 25.45 -28.16 7.13
N ALA A 101 24.86 -29.34 7.10
CA ALA A 101 23.88 -29.79 8.08
C ALA A 101 24.48 -30.75 9.12
N GLU A 102 24.31 -30.46 10.41
CA GLU A 102 24.84 -31.31 11.50
C GLU A 102 24.06 -32.63 11.65
N ARG A 103 22.79 -32.61 11.22
CA ARG A 103 21.85 -33.73 11.10
C ARG A 103 21.08 -33.59 9.77
N PRO A 104 20.41 -34.64 9.27
CA PRO A 104 19.53 -34.49 8.11
C PRO A 104 18.56 -33.33 8.31
N PHE A 105 18.48 -32.45 7.32
CA PHE A 105 17.65 -31.26 7.37
C PHE A 105 16.58 -31.33 6.30
N ASP A 106 15.35 -31.02 6.73
CA ASP A 106 14.21 -30.79 5.86
C ASP A 106 13.69 -29.39 6.09
N GLY A 107 13.46 -28.66 5.00
CA GLY A 107 13.05 -27.28 5.06
C GLY A 107 12.51 -26.73 3.75
N TRP A 108 12.48 -25.41 3.69
CA TRP A 108 12.00 -24.62 2.58
C TRP A 108 13.08 -23.61 2.17
N LEU A 109 13.38 -23.57 0.88
CA LEU A 109 14.01 -22.43 0.24
C LEU A 109 12.89 -21.60 -0.39
N LEU A 110 12.56 -20.45 0.21
CA LEU A 110 11.67 -19.50 -0.43
C LEU A 110 12.50 -18.64 -1.36
N LEU A 111 12.15 -18.58 -2.64
CA LEU A 111 12.90 -17.85 -3.66
C LEU A 111 11.99 -16.89 -4.41
N SER A 112 12.35 -15.62 -4.47
CA SER A 112 11.74 -14.63 -5.35
C SER A 112 12.77 -14.22 -6.39
N ALA A 113 12.50 -14.43 -7.67
CA ALA A 113 13.45 -14.09 -8.73
C ALA A 113 12.76 -13.75 -10.05
N ASP A 114 13.32 -12.76 -10.74
CA ASP A 114 12.92 -12.39 -12.10
C ASP A 114 13.42 -13.46 -13.10
N GLY A 115 12.62 -13.80 -14.11
CA GLY A 115 13.03 -14.76 -15.15
C GLY A 115 12.77 -16.23 -14.80
N ALA A 116 13.32 -17.13 -15.62
CA ALA A 116 13.23 -18.58 -15.40
C ALA A 116 14.25 -19.03 -14.33
N VAL A 117 13.85 -19.99 -13.50
CA VAL A 117 14.61 -20.47 -12.36
C VAL A 117 14.77 -21.98 -12.42
N ARG A 118 15.95 -22.47 -12.06
CA ARG A 118 16.21 -23.88 -11.74
C ARG A 118 17.02 -23.95 -10.47
N VAL A 119 16.66 -24.85 -9.55
CA VAL A 119 17.40 -25.05 -8.29
C VAL A 119 17.89 -26.48 -8.21
N SER A 120 19.18 -26.64 -7.89
CA SER A 120 19.79 -27.91 -7.54
C SER A 120 20.27 -27.90 -6.10
N VAL A 121 20.04 -29.01 -5.41
CA VAL A 121 20.51 -29.29 -4.05
C VAL A 121 21.19 -30.65 -4.07
N ALA A 122 22.40 -30.75 -3.51
CA ALA A 122 23.18 -31.99 -3.44
C ALA A 122 23.30 -32.70 -4.81
N GLY A 123 23.52 -31.93 -5.87
CA GLY A 123 23.68 -32.45 -7.22
C GLY A 123 22.39 -32.84 -7.96
N LYS A 124 21.21 -32.74 -7.32
CA LYS A 124 19.91 -33.07 -7.92
C LYS A 124 19.11 -31.82 -8.17
N GLN A 125 18.45 -31.70 -9.32
CA GLN A 125 17.50 -30.62 -9.57
C GLN A 125 16.23 -30.89 -8.75
N VAL A 126 15.86 -29.94 -7.89
CA VAL A 126 14.69 -30.05 -6.99
C VAL A 126 13.55 -29.12 -7.38
N PHE A 127 13.82 -28.13 -8.23
CA PHE A 127 12.81 -27.17 -8.68
C PHE A 127 13.12 -26.61 -10.06
N ALA A 128 12.05 -26.31 -10.81
CA ALA A 128 12.11 -25.69 -12.11
C ALA A 128 10.89 -24.80 -12.37
N ARG A 129 11.15 -23.58 -12.85
CA ARG A 129 10.14 -22.64 -13.34
C ARG A 129 10.62 -22.00 -14.64
N ASP A 130 9.82 -22.12 -15.70
CA ASP A 130 10.14 -21.57 -17.03
C ASP A 130 9.56 -20.18 -17.26
N GLU A 131 8.39 -19.90 -16.70
CA GLU A 131 7.72 -18.62 -16.86
C GLU A 131 8.24 -17.58 -15.86
N PRO A 132 8.58 -16.36 -16.29
CA PRO A 132 9.03 -15.29 -15.39
C PRO A 132 7.91 -14.81 -14.47
N HIS A 133 8.22 -14.58 -13.19
CA HIS A 133 7.39 -13.78 -12.30
C HIS A 133 7.77 -12.31 -12.42
N LEU A 134 6.77 -11.43 -12.30
CA LEU A 134 6.99 -10.01 -12.06
C LEU A 134 7.07 -9.75 -10.53
N ARG A 135 7.77 -8.68 -10.20
CA ARG A 135 8.55 -8.48 -8.97
C ARG A 135 7.79 -8.50 -7.62
N HIS A 136 8.61 -8.65 -6.58
CA HIS A 136 8.51 -8.17 -5.19
C HIS A 136 7.65 -8.88 -4.16
N TYR A 137 6.70 -9.73 -4.51
CA TYR A 137 5.86 -10.39 -3.47
C TYR A 137 5.47 -11.85 -3.78
N SER A 138 6.09 -12.47 -4.78
CA SER A 138 5.92 -13.90 -5.07
C SER A 138 7.08 -14.71 -4.51
N TRP A 139 6.76 -15.80 -3.81
CA TRP A 139 7.74 -16.75 -3.28
C TRP A 139 7.53 -18.13 -3.89
N ASP A 140 8.51 -18.61 -4.65
CA ASP A 140 8.63 -20.02 -4.99
C ASP A 140 8.96 -20.78 -3.69
N ALA A 141 8.00 -21.55 -3.16
CA ALA A 141 8.19 -22.35 -1.96
C ALA A 141 8.81 -23.71 -2.32
N ILE A 142 10.14 -23.79 -2.29
CA ILE A 142 10.89 -24.95 -2.76
C ILE A 142 11.25 -25.88 -1.60
N ARG A 143 10.85 -27.15 -1.67
CA ARG A 143 11.23 -28.14 -0.67
C ARG A 143 12.72 -28.46 -0.79
N VAL A 144 13.44 -28.36 0.33
CA VAL A 144 14.87 -28.67 0.40
C VAL A 144 15.10 -29.73 1.46
N SER A 145 15.72 -30.84 1.05
CA SER A 145 16.15 -31.92 1.93
C SER A 145 17.63 -32.16 1.70
N VAL A 146 18.44 -32.07 2.75
CA VAL A 146 19.89 -32.33 2.69
C VAL A 146 20.26 -33.40 3.71
N PRO A 147 21.15 -34.34 3.35
CA PRO A 147 21.70 -35.29 4.31
C PRO A 147 22.60 -34.56 5.33
N LYS A 148 23.00 -35.29 6.37
CA LYS A 148 24.08 -34.83 7.26
C LYS A 148 25.36 -34.61 6.43
N GLY A 149 26.02 -33.47 6.64
CA GLY A 149 27.23 -33.07 5.93
C GLY A 149 27.00 -31.90 4.98
N ASP A 150 27.93 -31.73 4.03
CA ASP A 150 27.91 -30.63 3.07
C ASP A 150 27.06 -30.97 1.84
N SER A 151 26.29 -30.00 1.37
CA SER A 151 25.52 -30.10 0.13
C SER A 151 25.56 -28.77 -0.62
N ASP A 152 25.98 -28.82 -1.89
CA ASP A 152 25.95 -27.64 -2.74
C ASP A 152 24.50 -27.28 -3.10
N VAL A 153 24.21 -25.98 -3.05
CA VAL A 153 22.97 -25.38 -3.55
C VAL A 153 23.34 -24.43 -4.68
N VAL A 154 22.81 -24.72 -5.86
CA VAL A 154 23.07 -23.92 -7.06
C VAL A 154 21.74 -23.52 -7.69
N ILE A 155 21.58 -22.22 -7.89
CA ILE A 155 20.39 -21.61 -8.48
C ILE A 155 20.79 -21.04 -9.83
N ARG A 156 20.22 -21.56 -10.92
CA ARG A 156 20.33 -20.93 -12.24
C ARG A 156 19.19 -19.95 -12.42
N LEU A 157 19.54 -18.73 -12.78
CA LEU A 157 18.64 -17.63 -13.07
C LEU A 157 18.82 -17.24 -14.53
N THR A 158 17.75 -17.30 -15.31
CA THR A 158 17.77 -17.00 -16.75
C THR A 158 16.85 -15.81 -17.02
N HIS A 159 17.43 -14.71 -17.49
CA HIS A 159 16.73 -13.43 -17.59
C HIS A 159 16.40 -13.04 -19.04
N PRO A 160 15.15 -12.66 -19.35
CA PRO A 160 14.74 -12.28 -20.70
C PRO A 160 14.96 -10.78 -21.06
N GLY A 161 15.36 -9.91 -20.12
CA GLY A 161 15.52 -8.46 -20.30
C GLY A 161 14.65 -7.60 -19.36
N GLN A 162 15.20 -6.44 -18.94
CA GLN A 162 14.80 -5.53 -17.83
C GLN A 162 14.69 -6.10 -16.41
N TRP A 163 15.42 -5.45 -15.47
CA TRP A 163 15.48 -5.71 -14.02
C TRP A 163 15.71 -7.18 -13.64
N PHE A 164 16.91 -7.47 -13.12
CA PHE A 164 17.30 -8.82 -12.74
C PHE A 164 17.64 -8.83 -11.25
N ALA A 165 16.68 -9.20 -10.40
CA ALA A 165 16.89 -9.28 -8.96
C ALA A 165 16.39 -10.58 -8.33
N VAL A 166 16.93 -10.89 -7.15
CA VAL A 166 16.63 -12.13 -6.42
C VAL A 166 16.62 -11.94 -4.91
N GLU A 167 15.72 -12.65 -4.24
CA GLU A 167 15.61 -12.78 -2.79
C GLU A 167 15.46 -14.25 -2.42
N ALA A 168 16.11 -14.67 -1.33
CA ALA A 168 16.07 -16.06 -0.89
C ALA A 168 15.99 -16.15 0.63
N ARG A 169 15.18 -17.08 1.13
CA ARG A 169 15.06 -17.42 2.56
C ARG A 169 15.22 -18.92 2.77
N LEU A 170 15.93 -19.33 3.82
CA LEU A 170 16.05 -20.74 4.20
C LEU A 170 15.40 -20.99 5.56
N LEU A 171 14.41 -21.88 5.60
CA LEU A 171 13.53 -22.10 6.75
C LEU A 171 13.37 -23.59 7.08
N GLY A 172 13.21 -23.92 8.36
CA GLY A 172 12.88 -25.25 8.82
C GLY A 172 11.47 -25.69 8.42
N ALA A 173 11.29 -26.99 8.17
CA ALA A 173 10.00 -27.53 7.72
C ALA A 173 8.86 -27.40 8.74
N ARG A 174 9.19 -27.40 10.04
CA ARG A 174 8.22 -27.59 11.12
C ARG A 174 7.83 -26.29 11.80
N ASP A 175 8.78 -25.40 12.02
CA ASP A 175 8.62 -24.15 12.75
C ASP A 175 8.70 -22.93 11.82
N LEU A 176 9.03 -23.14 10.54
CA LEU A 176 9.29 -22.10 9.54
C LEU A 176 10.31 -21.06 10.02
N ALA A 177 11.14 -21.41 11.00
CA ALA A 177 12.18 -20.54 11.52
C ALA A 177 13.50 -20.78 10.77
N PRO A 178 14.45 -19.84 10.84
CA PRO A 178 15.76 -20.07 10.26
C PRO A 178 16.42 -21.30 10.91
N PRO A 179 17.01 -22.21 10.13
CA PRO A 179 17.46 -23.50 10.63
C PRO A 179 18.64 -23.35 11.58
N ARG A 180 18.53 -23.98 12.76
CA ARG A 180 19.56 -23.92 13.83
C ARG A 180 20.81 -24.73 13.50
N ASP A 181 20.61 -25.87 12.85
CA ASP A 181 21.63 -26.90 12.66
C ASP A 181 22.13 -26.98 11.21
N VAL A 182 21.81 -25.95 10.41
CA VAL A 182 22.27 -25.80 9.03
C VAL A 182 23.06 -24.51 8.93
N ARG A 183 24.30 -24.63 8.51
CA ARG A 183 25.15 -23.47 8.19
C ARG A 183 25.13 -23.22 6.70
N VAL A 184 24.90 -21.97 6.30
CA VAL A 184 25.07 -21.54 4.91
C VAL A 184 26.48 -20.98 4.79
N SER A 185 27.36 -21.63 4.04
CA SER A 185 28.71 -21.14 3.78
C SER A 185 28.92 -20.77 2.32
N LEU A 186 29.87 -19.86 2.09
CA LEU A 186 30.28 -19.37 0.78
C LEU A 186 31.74 -19.81 0.55
N PRO A 187 31.98 -20.99 -0.07
CA PRO A 187 33.31 -21.57 -0.12
C PRO A 187 34.32 -20.71 -0.88
N GLY A 188 35.56 -20.68 -0.42
CA GLY A 188 36.68 -20.01 -1.11
C GLY A 188 36.72 -18.48 -0.96
N THR A 189 35.80 -17.86 -0.22
CA THR A 189 35.87 -16.44 0.15
C THR A 189 36.98 -16.18 1.14
N ASP A 190 37.51 -14.96 1.15
CA ASP A 190 38.58 -14.51 2.05
C ASP A 190 38.12 -13.43 3.06
N ALA A 191 39.08 -12.86 3.80
CA ALA A 191 38.83 -11.81 4.79
C ALA A 191 38.33 -10.49 4.17
N ASP A 192 38.72 -10.19 2.93
CA ASP A 192 38.29 -8.99 2.23
C ASP A 192 36.84 -9.15 1.74
N ASP A 193 36.48 -10.34 1.26
CA ASP A 193 35.08 -10.72 0.99
C ASP A 193 34.21 -10.55 2.25
N GLU A 194 34.67 -11.05 3.39
CA GLU A 194 33.91 -10.96 4.63
C GLU A 194 33.67 -9.52 5.06
N SER A 195 34.69 -8.66 4.94
CA SER A 195 34.60 -7.23 5.25
C SER A 195 33.61 -6.52 4.32
N ARG A 196 33.64 -6.82 3.01
CA ARG A 196 32.64 -6.32 2.04
C ARG A 196 31.22 -6.76 2.39
N ALA A 197 31.04 -8.01 2.82
CA ALA A 197 29.73 -8.51 3.23
C ALA A 197 29.19 -7.72 4.43
N TRP A 198 29.99 -7.46 5.45
CA TRP A 198 29.59 -6.64 6.60
C TRP A 198 29.17 -5.22 6.20
N GLN A 199 29.93 -4.55 5.33
CA GLN A 199 29.59 -3.21 4.82
C GLN A 199 28.25 -3.18 4.07
N LYS A 200 27.91 -4.27 3.38
CA LYS A 200 26.73 -4.34 2.51
C LYS A 200 25.49 -4.83 3.22
N LEU A 201 25.63 -5.69 4.24
CA LEU A 201 24.50 -6.39 4.87
C LEU A 201 23.94 -5.70 6.11
N VAL A 202 24.69 -4.76 6.67
CA VAL A 202 24.26 -3.99 7.84
C VAL A 202 23.76 -2.62 7.40
N SER A 203 22.57 -2.25 7.86
CA SER A 203 22.06 -0.89 7.75
C SER A 203 22.01 -0.21 9.11
N LEU A 204 22.16 1.10 9.08
CA LEU A 204 22.13 1.97 10.26
C LEU A 204 21.00 2.99 10.09
N ASP A 205 20.05 2.93 11.01
CA ASP A 205 19.04 3.96 11.21
C ASP A 205 19.36 4.71 12.50
N VAL A 206 19.24 6.04 12.46
CA VAL A 206 19.40 6.89 13.63
C VAL A 206 18.24 7.88 13.66
N THR A 207 17.44 7.85 14.72
CA THR A 207 16.42 8.88 14.98
C THR A 207 16.94 9.89 15.99
N SER A 208 16.39 11.11 15.94
CA SER A 208 16.81 12.21 16.81
C SER A 208 16.56 11.93 18.30
N GLY A 209 15.50 11.18 18.62
CA GLY A 209 15.03 10.97 19.98
C GLY A 209 14.80 12.30 20.71
N LEU A 210 14.29 13.29 19.98
CA LEU A 210 13.99 14.64 20.48
C LEU A 210 12.81 14.58 21.46
N ASP A 211 13.03 15.12 22.65
CA ASP A 211 12.00 15.36 23.66
C ASP A 211 12.22 16.72 24.34
N ARG A 212 11.51 16.98 25.44
CA ARG A 212 11.62 18.24 26.19
C ARG A 212 13.00 18.42 26.85
N ASP A 213 13.71 17.34 27.15
CA ASP A 213 14.96 17.38 27.87
C ASP A 213 16.09 17.67 26.87
N GLY A 214 16.05 17.04 25.69
CA GLY A 214 16.92 17.39 24.58
C GLY A 214 16.86 16.37 23.44
N TYR A 215 18.02 16.15 22.80
CA TYR A 215 18.18 15.09 21.81
C TYR A 215 18.82 13.88 22.48
N ALA A 216 18.17 12.73 22.46
CA ALA A 216 18.75 11.46 22.88
C ALA A 216 18.64 10.45 21.73
N PRO A 217 19.58 10.49 20.77
CA PRO A 217 19.47 9.73 19.53
C PRO A 217 19.27 8.24 19.77
N VAL A 218 18.37 7.62 19.01
CA VAL A 218 18.20 6.17 19.05
C VAL A 218 18.89 5.59 17.83
N VAL A 219 19.88 4.73 18.07
CA VAL A 219 20.59 3.99 17.04
C VAL A 219 19.94 2.63 16.88
N SER A 220 19.61 2.27 15.64
CA SER A 220 19.14 0.94 15.25
C SER A 220 20.07 0.36 14.20
N VAL A 221 20.84 -0.66 14.61
CA VAL A 221 21.65 -1.47 13.70
C VAL A 221 20.81 -2.64 13.23
N LYS A 222 20.53 -2.70 11.93
CA LYS A 222 19.66 -3.72 11.33
C LYS A 222 20.46 -4.58 10.37
N ALA A 223 20.12 -5.87 10.36
CA ALA A 223 20.68 -6.86 9.44
C ALA A 223 19.52 -7.71 8.87
N PRO A 224 18.59 -7.09 8.12
CA PRO A 224 17.34 -7.75 7.74
C PRO A 224 17.55 -9.00 6.87
N ARG A 225 18.74 -9.14 6.26
CA ARG A 225 19.08 -10.27 5.40
C ARG A 225 20.24 -11.12 5.93
N GLY A 226 20.46 -11.04 7.24
CA GLY A 226 21.55 -11.75 7.88
C GLY A 226 22.91 -11.07 7.69
N VAL A 227 23.95 -11.66 8.26
CA VAL A 227 25.34 -11.17 8.26
C VAL A 227 26.31 -12.35 8.29
N PRO A 228 27.61 -12.14 8.00
CA PRO A 228 28.63 -13.13 8.30
C PRO A 228 28.61 -13.49 9.80
N ARG A 229 28.76 -14.78 10.10
CA ARG A 229 28.76 -15.31 11.46
C ARG A 229 30.16 -15.19 12.04
N ARG A 230 30.40 -14.11 12.79
CA ARG A 230 31.51 -14.00 13.74
C ARG A 230 30.96 -14.10 15.16
N ALA A 231 31.53 -14.97 15.99
CA ALA A 231 31.28 -14.90 17.43
C ALA A 231 31.80 -13.53 17.91
N ASP A 232 30.99 -12.81 18.70
CA ASP A 232 31.38 -11.59 19.41
C ASP A 232 31.66 -10.34 18.55
N THR A 233 30.91 -10.11 17.48
CA THR A 233 30.94 -8.81 16.77
C THR A 233 30.51 -7.69 17.72
N LYS A 234 31.48 -7.00 18.32
CA LYS A 234 31.23 -5.83 19.18
C LYS A 234 30.81 -4.65 18.32
N ILE A 235 29.73 -4.00 18.74
CA ILE A 235 29.22 -2.78 18.14
C ILE A 235 29.57 -1.62 19.06
N LYS A 236 30.12 -0.57 18.45
CA LYS A 236 30.42 0.69 19.13
C LYS A 236 29.78 1.83 18.36
N ALA A 237 29.22 2.79 19.07
CA ALA A 237 28.80 4.07 18.50
C ALA A 237 29.72 5.18 19.03
N GLU A 238 30.31 5.93 18.11
CA GLU A 238 31.02 7.17 18.36
C GLU A 238 30.11 8.33 17.95
N VAL A 239 29.94 9.30 18.83
CA VAL A 239 29.18 10.51 18.53
C VAL A 239 30.15 11.67 18.46
N SER A 240 30.20 12.36 17.33
CA SER A 240 31.00 13.57 17.14
C SER A 240 30.14 14.74 16.66
N VAL A 241 30.70 15.94 16.73
CA VAL A 241 30.02 17.17 16.30
C VAL A 241 30.84 17.89 15.25
N ASP A 242 30.18 18.32 14.18
CA ASP A 242 30.76 18.98 13.00
C ASP A 242 31.96 18.24 12.42
N GLY A 243 31.94 16.90 12.48
CA GLY A 243 33.05 16.05 12.01
C GLY A 243 34.32 16.12 12.86
N GLY A 244 34.26 16.73 14.04
CA GLY A 244 35.37 16.81 15.00
C GLY A 244 35.67 15.49 15.72
N LYS A 245 36.46 15.57 16.80
CA LYS A 245 36.75 14.40 17.65
C LYS A 245 35.46 13.88 18.31
N PRO A 246 35.35 12.55 18.59
CA PRO A 246 34.21 12.00 19.31
C PRO A 246 34.02 12.70 20.67
N LEU A 247 32.79 13.10 20.97
CA LEU A 247 32.38 13.59 22.29
C LEU A 247 32.38 12.45 23.32
N TYR A 248 31.87 11.29 22.91
CA TYR A 248 31.81 10.07 23.71
C TYR A 248 31.70 8.83 22.80
N GLU A 249 32.05 7.68 23.38
CA GLU A 249 31.88 6.36 22.79
C GLU A 249 30.91 5.55 23.65
N VAL A 250 29.99 4.83 23.02
CA VAL A 250 29.07 3.92 23.67
C VAL A 250 29.29 2.51 23.12
N ALA A 251 29.59 1.56 24.02
CA ALA A 251 29.56 0.14 23.67
C ALA A 251 28.10 -0.32 23.59
N LEU A 252 27.61 -0.59 22.38
CA LEU A 252 26.22 -1.05 22.16
C LEU A 252 26.05 -2.55 22.43
N GLY A 253 27.14 -3.28 22.67
CA GLY A 253 27.13 -4.73 22.87
C GLY A 253 27.46 -5.47 21.58
N SER A 254 26.70 -6.51 21.25
CA SER A 254 26.87 -7.30 20.03
C SER A 254 25.52 -7.48 19.34
N LEU A 255 25.53 -7.74 18.02
CA LEU A 255 24.30 -8.08 17.31
C LEU A 255 23.65 -9.29 17.97
N PRO A 256 22.36 -9.22 18.35
CA PRO A 256 21.68 -10.37 18.93
C PRO A 256 21.57 -11.48 17.90
N LEU A 257 22.44 -12.46 18.05
CA LEU A 257 22.46 -13.72 17.31
C LEU A 257 21.86 -14.77 18.21
N ASN A 258 20.68 -15.28 17.85
CA ASN A 258 20.14 -16.47 18.49
C ASN A 258 19.90 -17.56 17.45
N ALA A 259 19.35 -18.68 17.89
CA ALA A 259 19.12 -19.83 17.03
C ALA A 259 18.16 -19.54 15.85
N ALA A 260 17.37 -18.47 15.90
CA ALA A 260 16.47 -18.03 14.84
C ALA A 260 17.09 -16.98 13.90
N GLY A 261 18.35 -16.57 14.06
CA GLY A 261 19.01 -15.60 13.18
C GLY A 261 19.36 -14.28 13.87
N VAL A 262 19.59 -13.25 13.04
CA VAL A 262 20.06 -11.93 13.49
C VAL A 262 18.88 -10.99 13.71
N TYR A 263 18.81 -10.38 14.89
CA TYR A 263 17.79 -9.38 15.23
C TYR A 263 18.35 -7.96 15.23
N PRO A 264 17.52 -6.94 14.97
CA PRO A 264 17.97 -5.56 15.05
C PRO A 264 18.37 -5.23 16.48
N LEU A 265 19.52 -4.55 16.63
CA LEU A 265 19.96 -3.97 17.90
C LEU A 265 19.53 -2.52 17.91
N SER A 266 18.69 -2.13 18.88
CA SER A 266 18.33 -0.72 19.09
C SER A 266 18.81 -0.26 20.46
N ALA A 267 19.44 0.90 20.50
CA ALA A 267 19.96 1.49 21.74
C ALA A 267 19.74 3.01 21.72
N ARG A 268 19.21 3.54 22.83
CA ARG A 268 19.17 4.97 23.08
C ARG A 268 20.57 5.43 23.52
N LEU A 269 21.13 6.39 22.81
CA LEU A 269 22.41 7.00 23.16
C LEU A 269 22.22 8.01 24.31
N PRO A 270 23.30 8.35 25.03
CA PRO A 270 23.29 9.48 25.97
C PRO A 270 22.75 10.75 25.31
N GLU A 271 22.09 11.56 26.13
CA GLU A 271 21.56 12.86 25.74
C GLU A 271 22.69 13.79 25.27
N VAL A 272 22.41 14.55 24.22
CA VAL A 272 23.32 15.53 23.64
C VAL A 272 23.32 16.76 24.53
N ALA A 273 24.50 17.10 25.08
CA ALA A 273 24.64 18.26 25.96
C ALA A 273 24.17 19.56 25.28
N GLU A 274 23.49 20.42 26.03
CA GLU A 274 22.88 21.66 25.52
C GLU A 274 23.85 22.58 24.75
N LYS A 275 25.12 22.63 25.17
CA LYS A 275 26.17 23.41 24.49
C LYS A 275 26.46 22.95 23.06
N GLU A 276 26.13 21.71 22.72
CA GLU A 276 26.37 21.09 21.41
C GLU A 276 25.16 21.21 20.47
N LEU A 277 24.00 21.65 20.96
CA LEU A 277 22.80 21.85 20.14
C LEU A 277 22.98 22.98 19.12
N GLY A 278 22.35 22.85 17.96
CA GLY A 278 22.54 23.77 16.81
C GLY A 278 23.71 23.36 15.90
N ARG A 279 24.35 22.24 16.20
CA ARG A 279 25.49 21.70 15.46
C ARG A 279 25.13 20.37 14.80
N SER A 280 25.96 19.94 13.86
CA SER A 280 25.76 18.70 13.12
C SER A 280 26.29 17.51 13.92
N LEU A 281 25.39 16.66 14.42
CA LEU A 281 25.74 15.48 15.20
C LEU A 281 25.98 14.30 14.26
N THR A 282 27.20 13.77 14.27
CA THR A 282 27.59 12.62 13.46
C THR A 282 27.66 11.39 14.36
N VAL A 283 26.81 10.40 14.07
CA VAL A 283 26.83 9.09 14.73
C VAL A 283 27.53 8.10 13.82
N ARG A 284 28.72 7.68 14.22
CA ARG A 284 29.52 6.65 13.56
C ARG A 284 29.38 5.34 14.33
N VAL A 285 28.80 4.33 13.71
CA VAL A 285 28.63 3.00 14.31
C VAL A 285 29.58 2.02 13.63
N THR A 286 30.46 1.40 14.41
CA THR A 286 31.39 0.37 13.93
C THR A 286 30.81 -1.02 14.20
N VAL A 287 30.64 -1.81 13.14
CA VAL A 287 30.11 -3.18 13.16
C VAL A 287 31.06 -4.08 12.35
N GLY A 288 31.60 -5.14 12.96
CA GLY A 288 32.46 -6.09 12.23
C GLY A 288 33.82 -5.52 11.76
N GLY A 289 34.22 -4.36 12.28
CA GLY A 289 35.41 -3.61 11.82
C GLY A 289 35.08 -2.48 10.83
N GLU A 290 33.82 -2.38 10.39
CA GLU A 290 33.36 -1.44 9.38
C GLU A 290 32.51 -0.34 9.98
N ALA A 291 32.68 0.91 9.53
CA ALA A 291 32.00 2.06 10.10
C ALA A 291 30.87 2.58 9.20
N LEU A 292 29.65 2.61 9.73
CA LEU A 292 28.48 3.26 9.13
C LEU A 292 28.26 4.60 9.81
N THR A 293 27.95 5.64 9.03
CA THR A 293 27.76 6.99 9.57
C THR A 293 26.40 7.55 9.21
N ARG A 294 25.77 8.22 10.17
CA ARG A 294 24.56 9.04 9.98
C ARG A 294 24.76 10.39 10.64
N THR A 295 24.19 11.41 10.02
CA THR A 295 24.25 12.77 10.52
C THR A 295 22.85 13.22 10.88
N LEU A 296 22.72 13.84 12.05
CA LEU A 296 21.51 14.46 12.55
C LEU A 296 21.77 15.95 12.76
N SER A 297 20.82 16.78 12.34
CA SER A 297 20.81 18.19 12.71
C SER A 297 20.11 18.33 14.06
N THR A 298 20.75 19.05 14.98
CA THR A 298 20.15 19.40 16.27
C THR A 298 19.75 20.87 16.27
N SER A 299 18.65 21.22 16.94
CA SER A 299 18.14 22.59 17.02
C SER A 299 17.79 22.92 18.47
N LYS A 300 18.38 24.01 18.99
CA LYS A 300 17.99 24.56 20.31
C LYS A 300 16.54 25.02 20.29
N ASP A 301 16.14 25.62 19.17
CA ASP A 301 14.79 26.12 18.97
C ASP A 301 13.78 24.96 18.97
N ALA A 302 14.10 23.83 18.35
CA ALA A 302 13.23 22.64 18.39
C ALA A 302 12.98 22.14 19.83
N VAL A 303 14.01 22.04 20.68
CA VAL A 303 13.83 21.66 22.10
C VAL A 303 12.94 22.67 22.83
N ALA A 304 13.15 23.97 22.59
CA ALA A 304 12.33 25.03 23.16
C ALA A 304 10.87 24.94 22.71
N LEU A 305 10.61 24.59 21.44
CA LEU A 305 9.26 24.39 20.90
C LEU A 305 8.56 23.20 21.55
N VAL A 306 9.25 22.07 21.77
CA VAL A 306 8.67 20.92 22.51
C VAL A 306 8.26 21.34 23.92
N ARG A 307 9.15 22.04 24.65
CA ARG A 307 8.87 22.54 26.01
C ARG A 307 7.69 23.53 26.05
N ARG A 308 7.50 24.32 25.00
CA ARG A 308 6.35 25.23 24.86
C ARG A 308 5.07 24.44 24.58
N ALA A 309 5.12 23.50 23.66
CA ALA A 309 3.98 22.66 23.27
C ALA A 309 3.41 21.85 24.45
N GLU A 310 4.27 21.25 25.28
CA GLU A 310 3.83 20.45 26.45
C GLU A 310 3.02 21.24 27.49
N LYS A 311 3.16 22.58 27.51
CA LYS A 311 2.40 23.45 28.42
C LYS A 311 1.00 23.77 27.91
N LEU A 312 0.71 23.45 26.66
CA LEU A 312 -0.56 23.73 26.01
C LEU A 312 -1.44 22.48 26.00
N SER A 313 -2.74 22.68 26.18
CA SER A 313 -3.75 21.62 26.05
C SER A 313 -4.93 22.15 25.22
N PRO A 314 -4.77 22.21 23.88
CA PRO A 314 -5.83 22.66 23.00
C PRO A 314 -7.07 21.79 23.14
N GLN A 315 -8.24 22.43 23.27
CA GLN A 315 -9.53 21.74 23.37
C GLN A 315 -10.08 21.34 22.00
N ASP A 316 -9.75 22.11 20.96
CA ASP A 316 -10.16 21.81 19.59
C ASP A 316 -9.41 20.59 19.04
N ALA A 317 -10.14 19.63 18.48
CA ALA A 317 -9.60 18.37 18.00
C ALA A 317 -8.65 18.54 16.81
N THR A 318 -8.93 19.49 15.91
CA THR A 318 -8.07 19.80 14.76
C THR A 318 -6.79 20.45 15.22
N VAL A 319 -6.86 21.40 16.17
CA VAL A 319 -5.66 22.02 16.74
C VAL A 319 -4.79 21.00 17.46
N LYS A 320 -5.39 20.09 18.23
CA LYS A 320 -4.67 19.01 18.90
C LYS A 320 -3.97 18.07 17.89
N ALA A 321 -4.69 17.61 16.87
CA ALA A 321 -4.10 16.75 15.83
C ALA A 321 -3.00 17.48 15.05
N THR A 322 -3.17 18.79 14.78
CA THR A 322 -2.15 19.63 14.14
C THR A 322 -0.89 19.72 15.00
N LEU A 323 -1.04 19.95 16.31
CA LEU A 323 0.09 20.00 17.23
C LEU A 323 0.82 18.65 17.31
N GLU A 324 0.09 17.54 17.43
CA GLU A 324 0.67 16.18 17.41
C GLU A 324 1.49 15.93 16.14
N TRP A 325 0.95 16.32 14.98
CA TRP A 325 1.62 16.16 13.70
C TRP A 325 2.86 17.05 13.53
N GLU A 326 2.78 18.34 13.85
CA GLU A 326 3.91 19.26 13.76
C GLU A 326 5.06 18.85 14.69
N LEU A 327 4.74 18.27 15.85
CA LEU A 327 5.73 17.70 16.77
C LEU A 327 6.38 16.42 16.20
N ALA A 328 5.61 15.54 15.55
CA ALA A 328 6.13 14.33 14.92
C ALA A 328 7.09 14.65 13.76
N GLU A 329 6.84 15.75 13.03
CA GLU A 329 7.65 16.19 11.89
C GLU A 329 8.81 17.13 12.26
N LEU A 330 9.05 17.35 13.56
CA LEU A 330 10.00 18.33 14.09
C LEU A 330 11.45 17.96 13.76
N GLY A 331 12.31 18.97 13.57
CA GLY A 331 13.70 18.82 13.15
C GLY A 331 13.95 19.11 11.66
N ARG A 332 12.92 19.58 10.95
CA ARG A 332 13.06 20.25 9.65
C ARG A 332 12.79 21.75 9.84
N THR A 333 13.64 22.61 9.27
CA THR A 333 13.56 24.07 9.46
C THR A 333 12.19 24.67 9.14
N THR A 334 11.50 24.14 8.12
CA THR A 334 10.15 24.58 7.75
C THR A 334 9.12 24.20 8.83
N THR A 335 9.20 22.98 9.37
CA THR A 335 8.34 22.52 10.47
C THR A 335 8.55 23.35 11.73
N GLU A 336 9.80 23.65 12.10
CA GLU A 336 10.11 24.48 13.28
C GLU A 336 9.44 25.86 13.20
N ARG A 337 9.45 26.48 12.02
CA ARG A 337 8.76 27.77 11.79
C ARG A 337 7.24 27.66 11.95
N HIS A 338 6.64 26.62 11.38
CA HIS A 338 5.18 26.42 11.45
C HIS A 338 4.72 26.11 12.87
N LEU A 339 5.42 25.21 13.57
CA LEU A 339 5.14 24.91 14.97
C LEU A 339 5.29 26.16 15.83
N SER A 340 6.35 26.95 15.65
CA SER A 340 6.50 28.21 16.39
C SER A 340 5.31 29.15 16.16
N ALA A 341 4.87 29.33 14.92
CA ALA A 341 3.74 30.20 14.60
C ALA A 341 2.41 29.69 15.20
N LEU A 342 2.20 28.36 15.21
CA LEU A 342 1.05 27.74 15.87
C LEU A 342 1.08 27.99 17.38
N LEU A 343 2.21 27.74 18.03
CA LEU A 343 2.36 27.95 19.48
C LEU A 343 2.19 29.43 19.86
N ASP A 344 2.75 30.35 19.07
CA ASP A 344 2.58 31.79 19.24
C ASP A 344 1.10 32.20 19.19
N ALA A 345 0.33 31.64 18.26
CA ALA A 345 -1.11 31.90 18.14
C ALA A 345 -1.86 31.36 19.37
N LEU A 346 -1.59 30.12 19.78
CA LEU A 346 -2.23 29.50 20.95
C LEU A 346 -1.93 30.23 22.25
N GLU A 347 -0.69 30.68 22.45
CA GLU A 347 -0.29 31.47 23.62
C GLU A 347 -0.97 32.85 23.66
N ARG A 348 -1.28 33.42 22.49
CA ARG A 348 -2.08 34.65 22.37
C ARG A 348 -3.60 34.41 22.40
N ASN A 349 -4.03 33.16 22.57
CA ASN A 349 -5.43 32.74 22.49
C ASN A 349 -6.10 33.14 21.16
N GLU A 350 -5.31 33.16 20.09
CA GLU A 350 -5.77 33.33 18.72
C GLU A 350 -6.22 31.97 18.18
N ASP A 351 -7.33 31.96 17.45
CA ASP A 351 -7.82 30.76 16.79
C ASP A 351 -7.04 30.51 15.49
N PRO A 352 -6.22 29.43 15.42
CA PRO A 352 -5.41 29.12 14.25
C PRO A 352 -6.27 28.73 13.04
N LEU A 353 -7.54 28.35 13.24
CA LEU A 353 -8.45 27.95 12.17
C LEU A 353 -9.00 29.17 11.40
N SER A 354 -9.34 30.26 12.09
CA SER A 354 -9.95 31.44 11.46
C SER A 354 -8.96 32.50 10.96
N THR A 355 -7.66 32.34 11.24
CA THR A 355 -6.67 33.34 10.83
C THR A 355 -6.47 33.33 9.29
N PRO A 356 -6.49 34.48 8.59
CA PRO A 356 -6.42 34.51 7.12
C PRO A 356 -5.11 34.05 6.46
N GLY A 357 -5.21 33.48 5.27
CA GLY A 357 -4.10 32.94 4.47
C GLY A 357 -4.04 31.42 4.51
N VAL A 358 -2.92 30.85 4.06
CA VAL A 358 -2.72 29.39 4.07
C VAL A 358 -2.43 28.92 5.49
N ARG A 359 -3.14 27.89 5.92
CA ARG A 359 -3.02 27.23 7.22
C ARG A 359 -2.69 25.78 7.05
N ARG A 360 -1.67 25.34 7.79
CA ARG A 360 -1.23 23.96 7.86
C ARG A 360 -1.93 23.33 9.06
N LEU A 361 -2.78 22.35 8.79
CA LEU A 361 -3.65 21.73 9.78
C LEU A 361 -3.57 20.21 9.65
N ALA A 362 -3.98 19.49 10.67
CA ALA A 362 -4.23 18.06 10.58
C ALA A 362 -5.57 17.72 11.22
N ARG A 363 -6.25 16.73 10.64
CA ARG A 363 -7.45 16.12 11.21
C ARG A 363 -7.07 14.77 11.81
N ARG A 364 -7.85 14.27 12.76
CA ARG A 364 -7.67 12.87 13.18
C ARG A 364 -8.38 11.97 12.17
N SER A 365 -7.64 11.10 11.49
CA SER A 365 -8.21 10.11 10.56
C SER A 365 -9.17 9.19 11.32
N LYS A 366 -10.30 8.87 10.70
CA LYS A 366 -11.21 7.84 11.22
C LYS A 366 -10.75 6.43 10.87
N ILE A 367 -9.72 6.27 10.04
CA ILE A 367 -9.23 4.98 9.53
C ILE A 367 -8.21 4.39 10.50
N ASP A 368 -7.16 5.13 10.85
CA ASP A 368 -6.07 4.68 11.73
C ASP A 368 -5.92 5.49 13.02
N GLY A 369 -6.63 6.63 13.14
CA GLY A 369 -6.52 7.52 14.30
C GLY A 369 -5.29 8.42 14.30
N ALA A 370 -4.43 8.35 13.26
CA ALA A 370 -3.29 9.23 13.08
C ALA A 370 -3.74 10.62 12.61
N PRO A 371 -2.91 11.66 12.83
CA PRO A 371 -3.14 12.95 12.17
C PRO A 371 -3.00 12.83 10.64
N ASP A 372 -4.07 13.13 9.88
CA ASP A 372 -4.05 13.30 8.42
C ASP A 372 -3.85 14.80 8.07
N PRO A 373 -2.71 15.17 7.48
CA PRO A 373 -2.39 16.57 7.16
C PRO A 373 -3.26 17.17 6.06
N MET A 374 -3.48 18.48 6.14
CA MET A 374 -4.16 19.26 5.10
C MET A 374 -3.71 20.72 5.12
N LEU A 375 -3.83 21.38 3.97
CA LEU A 375 -3.71 22.83 3.87
C LEU A 375 -5.08 23.47 3.62
N VAL A 376 -5.33 24.59 4.26
CA VAL A 376 -6.54 25.41 4.05
C VAL A 376 -6.15 26.84 3.77
N HIS A 377 -6.60 27.39 2.64
CA HIS A 377 -6.54 28.83 2.40
C HIS A 377 -7.82 29.49 2.93
N VAL A 378 -7.66 30.34 3.95
CA VAL A 378 -8.72 31.15 4.55
C VAL A 378 -8.72 32.55 3.91
N PRO A 379 -9.84 33.03 3.33
CA PRO A 379 -9.92 34.37 2.75
C PRO A 379 -9.52 35.50 3.72
N ALA A 380 -8.92 36.57 3.18
CA ALA A 380 -8.46 37.74 3.94
C ALA A 380 -9.55 38.42 4.78
N ARG A 381 -10.82 38.34 4.34
CA ARG A 381 -11.97 38.93 5.01
C ARG A 381 -13.16 37.99 4.89
N LEU A 382 -13.69 37.58 6.03
CA LEU A 382 -14.95 36.83 6.12
C LEU A 382 -16.05 37.77 6.60
N ASP A 383 -17.14 37.82 5.84
CA ASP A 383 -18.39 38.45 6.23
C ASP A 383 -19.28 37.37 6.84
N ALA A 384 -19.64 37.53 8.12
CA ALA A 384 -20.46 36.56 8.86
C ALA A 384 -21.85 36.32 8.24
N LYS A 385 -22.31 37.20 7.34
CA LYS A 385 -23.60 37.06 6.62
C LYS A 385 -23.46 36.38 5.26
N LYS A 386 -22.25 36.15 4.78
CA LYS A 386 -21.99 35.54 3.47
C LYS A 386 -21.53 34.10 3.61
N ARG A 387 -21.86 33.30 2.61
CA ARG A 387 -21.28 31.98 2.40
C ARG A 387 -20.39 31.98 1.17
N TYR A 388 -19.27 31.28 1.26
CA TYR A 388 -18.17 31.32 0.30
C TYR A 388 -18.03 29.98 -0.45
N PRO A 389 -17.52 29.98 -1.69
CA PRO A 389 -17.21 28.74 -2.39
C PRO A 389 -16.01 28.03 -1.75
N LEU A 390 -15.92 26.71 -1.98
CA LEU A 390 -14.78 25.88 -1.62
C LEU A 390 -14.21 25.23 -2.89
N VAL A 391 -12.90 25.30 -3.07
CA VAL A 391 -12.18 24.49 -4.07
C VAL A 391 -11.33 23.44 -3.35
N VAL A 392 -11.57 22.17 -3.62
CA VAL A 392 -10.74 21.06 -3.14
C VAL A 392 -9.66 20.77 -4.18
N ALA A 393 -8.39 20.79 -3.80
CA ALA A 393 -7.24 20.62 -4.69
C ALA A 393 -6.44 19.37 -4.32
N LEU A 394 -6.43 18.37 -5.20
CA LEU A 394 -5.82 17.06 -4.98
C LEU A 394 -4.42 16.96 -5.62
N HIS A 395 -3.45 16.50 -4.84
CA HIS A 395 -2.05 16.37 -5.28
C HIS A 395 -1.83 15.14 -6.19
N GLY A 396 -0.69 15.13 -6.88
CA GLY A 396 -0.25 14.00 -7.70
C GLY A 396 0.43 12.89 -6.86
N LEU A 397 0.84 11.81 -7.52
CA LEU A 397 1.63 10.75 -6.88
C LEU A 397 2.94 11.33 -6.32
N ASN A 398 3.29 10.98 -5.08
CA ASN A 398 4.39 11.53 -4.28
C ASN A 398 4.29 13.06 -4.04
N GLY A 399 3.12 13.65 -4.28
CA GLY A 399 2.83 15.04 -3.98
C GLY A 399 2.49 15.27 -2.52
N THR A 400 2.39 16.54 -2.14
CA THR A 400 1.98 16.98 -0.80
C THR A 400 0.89 18.04 -0.90
N PRO A 401 0.12 18.27 0.18
CA PRO A 401 -0.77 19.42 0.31
C PRO A 401 -0.10 20.76 -0.01
N ASP A 402 1.12 20.98 0.47
CA ASP A 402 1.92 22.17 0.17
C ASP A 402 2.15 22.33 -1.34
N GLY A 403 2.61 21.27 -2.01
CA GLY A 403 2.95 21.34 -3.44
C GLY A 403 1.75 21.58 -4.35
N ILE A 404 0.57 21.02 -4.04
CA ILE A 404 -0.65 21.31 -4.82
C ILE A 404 -1.23 22.68 -4.48
N MET A 405 -1.17 23.10 -3.21
CA MET A 405 -1.59 24.44 -2.80
C MET A 405 -0.74 25.50 -3.50
N GLU A 406 0.57 25.33 -3.54
CA GLU A 406 1.51 26.17 -4.30
C GLU A 406 1.19 26.10 -5.81
N ALA A 407 1.05 24.91 -6.41
CA ALA A 407 0.74 24.83 -7.84
C ALA A 407 -0.57 25.55 -8.22
N PHE A 408 -1.57 25.53 -7.33
CA PHE A 408 -2.88 26.14 -7.55
C PHE A 408 -2.93 27.64 -7.18
N LEU A 409 -2.21 28.08 -6.13
CA LEU A 409 -2.17 29.45 -5.63
C LEU A 409 -0.92 30.26 -6.03
N ASP A 410 0.25 29.68 -6.28
CA ASP A 410 1.43 30.46 -6.72
C ASP A 410 1.37 30.81 -8.20
N SER A 411 0.56 30.10 -8.99
CA SER A 411 0.08 30.61 -10.28
C SER A 411 -0.76 31.89 -10.13
N GLN A 412 -1.15 32.21 -8.89
CA GLN A 412 -1.91 33.36 -8.42
C GLN A 412 -1.03 34.36 -7.65
N SER A 413 0.31 34.33 -7.80
CA SER A 413 1.26 35.26 -7.12
C SER A 413 1.04 36.76 -7.40
N HIS A 414 0.09 37.12 -8.29
CA HIS A 414 -0.49 38.47 -8.48
C HIS A 414 -2.03 38.42 -8.58
N ALA A 415 -2.69 37.48 -7.93
CA ALA A 415 -4.11 37.28 -8.14
C ALA A 415 -4.99 38.22 -7.32
N PRO A 416 -6.15 38.61 -7.89
CA PRO A 416 -7.22 39.19 -7.10
C PRO A 416 -7.53 38.26 -5.93
N GLN A 417 -7.90 38.86 -4.79
CA GLN A 417 -8.37 38.18 -3.59
C GLN A 417 -9.13 36.89 -3.96
N VAL A 418 -8.57 35.75 -3.55
CA VAL A 418 -9.20 34.43 -3.65
C VAL A 418 -10.47 34.52 -2.80
N ASP A 419 -11.61 34.76 -3.46
CA ASP A 419 -12.90 35.08 -2.84
C ASP A 419 -13.63 33.78 -2.43
N GLY A 420 -12.89 32.89 -1.74
CA GLY A 420 -13.30 31.54 -1.40
C GLY A 420 -12.23 30.72 -0.68
N PHE A 421 -12.64 29.59 -0.12
CA PHE A 421 -11.74 28.66 0.55
C PHE A 421 -11.06 27.73 -0.47
N VAL A 422 -9.81 27.35 -0.18
CA VAL A 422 -9.15 26.23 -0.88
C VAL A 422 -8.73 25.20 0.15
N LEU A 423 -9.01 23.94 -0.09
CA LEU A 423 -8.66 22.81 0.78
C LEU A 423 -7.78 21.83 -0.01
N ALA A 424 -6.61 21.49 0.52
CA ALA A 424 -5.71 20.50 -0.04
C ALA A 424 -5.46 19.38 0.98
N PRO A 425 -6.21 18.27 0.94
CA PRO A 425 -6.00 17.13 1.84
C PRO A 425 -4.77 16.30 1.42
N TYR A 426 -4.09 15.69 2.39
CA TYR A 426 -3.07 14.67 2.12
C TYR A 426 -3.72 13.33 1.79
N ALA A 427 -4.79 12.96 2.50
CA ALA A 427 -5.58 11.77 2.23
C ALA A 427 -4.72 10.49 2.11
N HIS A 428 -3.80 10.33 3.07
CA HIS A 428 -2.82 9.24 3.12
C HIS A 428 -1.92 9.12 1.87
N GLY A 429 -1.60 10.23 1.19
CA GLY A 429 -0.57 10.27 0.15
C GLY A 429 -0.94 9.49 -1.11
N ASN A 430 -0.27 8.37 -1.37
CA ASN A 430 -0.40 7.62 -2.63
C ASN A 430 -1.62 6.68 -2.69
N ALA A 431 -2.73 7.08 -2.06
CA ALA A 431 -3.97 6.31 -1.98
C ALA A 431 -4.81 6.32 -3.28
N PHE A 432 -4.37 7.05 -4.31
CA PHE A 432 -5.14 7.30 -5.55
C PHE A 432 -6.51 7.94 -5.35
N TYR A 433 -6.79 8.46 -4.14
CA TYR A 433 -8.11 8.93 -3.73
C TYR A 433 -9.18 7.86 -3.96
N ARG A 434 -8.87 6.63 -3.56
CA ARG A 434 -9.77 5.47 -3.57
C ARG A 434 -9.83 4.87 -2.18
N GLY A 435 -10.97 4.28 -1.83
CA GLY A 435 -11.18 3.67 -0.52
C GLY A 435 -10.79 4.62 0.61
N PRO A 436 -9.73 4.33 1.40
CA PRO A 436 -9.30 5.21 2.48
C PRO A 436 -9.00 6.65 2.02
N GLY A 437 -8.37 6.82 0.85
CA GLY A 437 -8.06 8.17 0.34
C GLY A 437 -9.28 8.94 -0.17
N GLU A 438 -10.32 8.25 -0.62
CA GLU A 438 -11.59 8.89 -1.00
C GLU A 438 -12.34 9.34 0.25
N GLN A 439 -12.41 8.48 1.27
CA GLN A 439 -13.06 8.79 2.54
C GLN A 439 -12.39 9.97 3.24
N GLU A 440 -11.06 10.08 3.24
CA GLU A 440 -10.37 11.23 3.83
C GLU A 440 -10.67 12.55 3.11
N VAL A 441 -10.83 12.53 1.78
CA VAL A 441 -11.24 13.73 1.03
C VAL A 441 -12.65 14.17 1.46
N LEU A 442 -13.59 13.23 1.56
CA LEU A 442 -14.96 13.52 1.99
C LEU A 442 -15.00 14.03 3.43
N ASP A 443 -14.25 13.41 4.34
CA ASP A 443 -14.15 13.82 5.74
C ASP A 443 -13.52 15.22 5.86
N ALA A 444 -12.52 15.54 5.04
CA ALA A 444 -11.92 16.87 4.97
C ALA A 444 -12.92 17.93 4.47
N ILE A 445 -13.75 17.60 3.48
CA ILE A 445 -14.84 18.47 3.01
C ILE A 445 -15.88 18.69 4.10
N ASP A 446 -16.34 17.62 4.75
CA ASP A 446 -17.33 17.69 5.83
C ASP A 446 -16.86 18.57 6.99
N TRP A 447 -15.59 18.42 7.37
CA TRP A 447 -14.97 19.28 8.36
C TRP A 447 -14.89 20.73 7.91
N ALA A 448 -14.51 21.00 6.66
CA ALA A 448 -14.43 22.37 6.16
C ALA A 448 -15.82 23.03 6.16
N LEU A 449 -16.86 22.30 5.75
CA LEU A 449 -18.26 22.75 5.78
C LEU A 449 -18.76 23.03 7.20
N ALA A 450 -18.29 22.26 8.19
CA ALA A 450 -18.63 22.47 9.60
C ALA A 450 -17.85 23.63 10.24
N THR A 451 -16.62 23.88 9.78
CA THR A 451 -15.69 24.85 10.38
C THR A 451 -15.86 26.25 9.81
N TYR A 452 -16.17 26.37 8.52
CA TYR A 452 -16.14 27.64 7.79
C TYR A 452 -17.52 28.00 7.20
N PRO A 453 -17.78 29.30 6.94
CA PRO A 453 -19.03 29.75 6.29
C PRO A 453 -19.01 29.41 4.79
N ILE A 454 -19.00 28.13 4.46
CA ILE A 454 -18.98 27.63 3.07
C ILE A 454 -20.41 27.41 2.58
N ASP A 455 -20.67 27.72 1.32
CA ASP A 455 -21.90 27.37 0.62
C ASP A 455 -21.79 25.91 0.16
N PRO A 456 -22.56 24.96 0.71
CA PRO A 456 -22.50 23.56 0.31
C PRO A 456 -22.94 23.33 -1.15
N ASP A 457 -23.52 24.34 -1.81
CA ASP A 457 -23.85 24.28 -3.22
C ASP A 457 -22.72 24.77 -4.14
N ARG A 458 -21.61 25.25 -3.59
CA ARG A 458 -20.46 25.81 -4.32
C ARG A 458 -19.14 25.15 -3.91
N VAL A 459 -19.17 23.84 -3.75
CA VAL A 459 -17.98 23.01 -3.52
C VAL A 459 -17.54 22.44 -4.87
N SER A 460 -16.35 22.83 -5.33
CA SER A 460 -15.76 22.32 -6.59
C SER A 460 -14.47 21.59 -6.30
N ILE A 461 -14.02 20.73 -7.22
CA ILE A 461 -12.83 19.89 -7.02
C ILE A 461 -11.90 19.93 -8.24
N THR A 462 -10.59 19.90 -8.01
CA THR A 462 -9.55 19.84 -9.04
C THR A 462 -8.35 19.04 -8.56
N GLY A 463 -7.51 18.58 -9.47
CA GLY A 463 -6.30 17.85 -9.11
C GLY A 463 -5.52 17.40 -10.32
N VAL A 464 -4.29 16.95 -10.08
CA VAL A 464 -3.29 16.65 -11.11
C VAL A 464 -2.87 15.18 -11.08
N SER A 465 -2.71 14.54 -12.23
CA SER A 465 -2.21 13.16 -12.35
C SER A 465 -3.05 12.18 -11.50
N MET A 466 -2.49 11.61 -10.42
CA MET A 466 -3.24 10.87 -9.41
C MET A 466 -4.46 11.64 -8.89
N GLY A 467 -4.29 12.92 -8.52
CA GLY A 467 -5.38 13.81 -8.12
C GLY A 467 -6.33 14.16 -9.26
N GLY A 468 -5.88 14.07 -10.52
CA GLY A 468 -6.75 14.18 -11.69
C GLY A 468 -7.70 13.00 -11.79
N THR A 469 -7.20 11.77 -11.59
CA THR A 469 -8.03 10.57 -11.46
C THR A 469 -9.03 10.70 -10.31
N GLY A 470 -8.53 11.07 -9.11
CA GLY A 470 -9.35 11.25 -7.91
C GLY A 470 -10.44 12.31 -8.09
N THR A 471 -10.12 13.43 -8.74
CA THR A 471 -11.07 14.53 -9.00
C THR A 471 -12.32 14.05 -9.72
N ALA A 472 -12.14 13.27 -10.78
CA ALA A 472 -13.28 12.73 -11.53
C ALA A 472 -13.99 11.62 -10.74
N GLN A 473 -13.24 10.75 -10.05
CA GLN A 473 -13.81 9.64 -9.30
C GLN A 473 -14.71 10.11 -8.16
N VAL A 474 -14.17 10.90 -7.23
CA VAL A 474 -14.90 11.41 -6.07
C VAL A 474 -16.10 12.24 -6.52
N ALA A 475 -15.96 13.03 -7.59
CA ALA A 475 -17.06 13.81 -8.13
C ALA A 475 -18.18 12.97 -8.75
N PHE A 476 -17.87 11.80 -9.32
CA PHE A 476 -18.88 10.94 -9.94
C PHE A 476 -19.55 10.02 -8.92
N HIS A 477 -18.83 9.54 -7.92
CA HIS A 477 -19.40 8.79 -6.80
C HIS A 477 -20.32 9.65 -5.93
N HIS A 478 -20.03 10.95 -5.83
CA HIS A 478 -20.75 11.90 -4.98
C HIS A 478 -21.20 13.14 -5.76
N ALA A 479 -21.84 12.95 -6.92
CA ALA A 479 -22.24 14.04 -7.81
C ALA A 479 -23.18 15.07 -7.19
N ASP A 480 -23.86 14.72 -6.08
CA ASP A 480 -24.69 15.64 -5.31
C ASP A 480 -23.90 16.56 -4.37
N ARG A 481 -22.59 16.36 -4.24
CA ARG A 481 -21.71 17.15 -3.36
C ARG A 481 -20.95 18.25 -4.10
N PHE A 482 -20.87 18.19 -5.43
CA PHE A 482 -19.98 19.05 -6.21
C PHE A 482 -20.71 19.95 -7.22
N SER A 483 -20.26 21.19 -7.36
CA SER A 483 -20.72 22.16 -8.35
C SER A 483 -19.94 22.14 -9.66
N ALA A 484 -18.69 21.68 -9.65
CA ALA A 484 -17.85 21.50 -10.83
C ALA A 484 -16.64 20.61 -10.50
N ALA A 485 -16.08 19.95 -11.51
CA ALA A 485 -14.86 19.15 -11.36
C ALA A 485 -13.86 19.42 -12.48
N ALA A 486 -12.59 19.59 -12.14
CA ALA A 486 -11.51 19.87 -13.08
C ALA A 486 -10.37 18.84 -12.97
N PRO A 487 -10.51 17.64 -13.57
CA PRO A 487 -9.48 16.61 -13.57
C PRO A 487 -8.38 16.94 -14.60
N LEU A 488 -7.13 17.09 -14.15
CA LEU A 488 -5.99 17.34 -15.02
C LEU A 488 -5.09 16.10 -15.08
N CYS A 489 -4.79 15.67 -16.31
CA CYS A 489 -3.92 14.54 -16.63
C CYS A 489 -4.14 13.23 -15.86
N GLY A 490 -5.42 12.91 -15.58
CA GLY A 490 -5.83 11.68 -14.91
C GLY A 490 -5.91 10.45 -15.82
N TYR A 491 -5.94 9.28 -15.17
CA TYR A 491 -6.08 7.95 -15.75
C TYR A 491 -7.48 7.42 -15.47
N HIS A 492 -8.41 7.57 -16.41
CA HIS A 492 -9.84 7.37 -16.12
C HIS A 492 -10.40 5.99 -16.53
N SER A 493 -9.59 5.13 -17.16
CA SER A 493 -10.06 3.79 -17.56
C SER A 493 -8.94 2.76 -17.55
N TYR A 494 -9.21 1.64 -16.88
CA TYR A 494 -8.36 0.45 -16.89
C TYR A 494 -8.48 -0.32 -18.22
N TRP A 495 -9.46 0.01 -19.07
CA TRP A 495 -9.63 -0.63 -20.37
C TRP A 495 -8.69 -0.12 -21.46
N VAL A 496 -8.05 1.03 -21.25
CA VAL A 496 -7.04 1.59 -22.17
C VAL A 496 -5.62 1.51 -21.62
N ARG A 497 -5.47 0.99 -20.41
CA ARG A 497 -4.19 0.76 -19.75
C ARG A 497 -3.45 -0.41 -20.40
N ARG A 498 -2.15 -0.23 -20.67
CA ARG A 498 -1.32 -1.22 -21.36
C ARG A 498 -1.21 -2.55 -20.59
N ASP A 499 -1.21 -2.50 -19.27
CA ASP A 499 -1.06 -3.65 -18.38
C ASP A 499 -2.34 -4.49 -18.25
N THR A 500 -3.50 -3.98 -18.66
CA THR A 500 -4.79 -4.66 -18.47
C THR A 500 -5.61 -4.84 -19.74
N SER A 501 -5.51 -3.94 -20.74
CA SER A 501 -6.42 -3.87 -21.88
C SER A 501 -6.46 -5.10 -22.79
N LYS A 502 -5.40 -5.91 -22.81
CA LYS A 502 -5.28 -7.11 -23.68
C LYS A 502 -5.27 -8.43 -22.92
N ARG A 503 -5.55 -8.42 -21.62
CA ARG A 503 -5.52 -9.64 -20.82
C ARG A 503 -6.86 -10.38 -20.95
N PRO A 504 -6.85 -11.73 -20.98
CA PRO A 504 -8.09 -12.50 -20.83
C PRO A 504 -8.59 -12.31 -19.39
N LEU A 505 -9.86 -11.97 -19.22
CA LEU A 505 -10.43 -11.57 -17.94
C LEU A 505 -11.60 -12.48 -17.56
N ARG A 506 -11.69 -12.83 -16.29
CA ARG A 506 -12.89 -13.44 -15.69
C ARG A 506 -13.98 -12.39 -15.52
N PRO A 507 -15.27 -12.77 -15.46
CA PRO A 507 -16.38 -11.85 -15.22
C PRO A 507 -16.17 -10.93 -14.01
N TRP A 508 -15.68 -11.47 -12.88
CA TRP A 508 -15.38 -10.64 -11.70
C TRP A 508 -14.17 -9.72 -11.92
N GLU A 509 -13.15 -10.11 -12.70
CA GLU A 509 -12.04 -9.22 -13.06
C GLU A 509 -12.53 -8.04 -13.90
N ARG A 510 -13.45 -8.28 -14.85
CA ARG A 510 -14.09 -7.21 -15.63
C ARG A 510 -14.90 -6.27 -14.72
N ALA A 511 -15.68 -6.83 -13.80
CA ALA A 511 -16.44 -6.03 -12.84
C ALA A 511 -15.52 -5.15 -11.97
N ARG A 512 -14.39 -5.68 -11.48
CA ARG A 512 -13.41 -4.89 -10.73
C ARG A 512 -12.72 -3.83 -11.59
N MET A 513 -12.39 -4.14 -12.85
CA MET A 513 -11.84 -3.15 -13.77
C MET A 513 -12.83 -2.02 -14.09
N ASP A 514 -14.12 -2.36 -14.21
CA ASP A 514 -15.18 -1.36 -14.40
C ASP A 514 -15.28 -0.44 -13.18
N HIS A 515 -15.31 -0.99 -11.96
CA HIS A 515 -15.27 -0.21 -10.72
C HIS A 515 -14.05 0.73 -10.66
N TRP A 516 -12.88 0.28 -11.11
CA TRP A 516 -11.65 1.09 -11.08
C TRP A 516 -11.54 2.06 -12.26
N SER A 517 -12.51 2.07 -13.17
CA SER A 517 -12.55 2.92 -14.36
C SER A 517 -13.57 4.05 -14.17
N THR A 518 -13.10 5.22 -13.74
CA THR A 518 -13.91 6.43 -13.54
C THR A 518 -14.85 6.75 -14.71
N THR A 519 -14.46 6.44 -15.96
CA THR A 519 -15.34 6.60 -17.13
C THR A 519 -16.67 5.86 -17.04
N ARG A 520 -16.76 4.79 -16.24
CA ARG A 520 -18.00 4.02 -16.01
C ARG A 520 -19.04 4.80 -15.24
N PHE A 521 -18.62 5.73 -14.38
CA PHE A 521 -19.51 6.51 -13.54
C PHE A 521 -19.77 7.92 -14.10
N ALA A 522 -19.27 8.24 -15.30
CA ALA A 522 -19.43 9.55 -15.93
C ALA A 522 -20.90 9.95 -16.16
N ASP A 523 -21.82 8.98 -16.22
CA ASP A 523 -23.27 9.19 -16.29
C ASP A 523 -23.81 10.01 -15.10
N ASN A 524 -23.16 9.92 -13.93
CA ASN A 524 -23.52 10.67 -12.73
C ASN A 524 -23.19 12.16 -12.86
N ALA A 525 -22.34 12.55 -13.83
CA ALA A 525 -21.84 13.92 -14.00
C ALA A 525 -22.83 14.88 -14.66
N ARG A 526 -24.11 14.50 -14.84
CA ARG A 526 -25.13 15.30 -15.55
C ARG A 526 -25.18 16.77 -15.10
N HIS A 527 -25.03 17.00 -13.80
CA HIS A 527 -25.08 18.33 -13.17
C HIS A 527 -23.71 18.82 -12.67
N VAL A 528 -22.63 18.12 -13.02
CA VAL A 528 -21.26 18.43 -12.62
C VAL A 528 -20.46 18.78 -13.88
N PRO A 529 -20.41 20.05 -14.29
CA PRO A 529 -19.65 20.46 -15.46
C PRO A 529 -18.16 20.14 -15.27
N LEU A 530 -17.51 19.70 -16.36
CA LEU A 530 -16.12 19.25 -16.34
C LEU A 530 -15.16 20.22 -17.04
N TRP A 531 -13.96 20.35 -16.48
CA TRP A 531 -12.80 20.96 -17.15
C TRP A 531 -11.64 19.97 -17.18
N VAL A 532 -11.46 19.30 -18.32
CA VAL A 532 -10.40 18.31 -18.50
C VAL A 532 -9.20 18.96 -19.18
N ALA A 533 -7.98 18.76 -18.67
CA ALA A 533 -6.77 19.15 -19.39
C ALA A 533 -5.78 18.00 -19.49
N GLN A 534 -5.19 17.81 -20.66
CA GLN A 534 -4.19 16.77 -20.91
C GLN A 534 -3.10 17.26 -21.86
N GLY A 535 -1.84 17.06 -21.50
CA GLY A 535 -0.71 17.40 -22.37
C GLY A 535 -0.67 16.47 -23.59
N THR A 536 -0.51 17.02 -24.80
CA THR A 536 -0.48 16.21 -26.03
C THR A 536 0.75 15.31 -26.15
N LYS A 537 1.82 15.60 -25.38
CA LYS A 537 3.06 14.80 -25.30
C LYS A 537 3.06 13.86 -24.09
N ASP A 538 1.98 13.80 -23.31
CA ASP A 538 1.82 12.87 -22.19
C ASP A 538 1.13 11.58 -22.65
N PHE A 539 1.79 10.44 -22.44
CA PHE A 539 1.43 9.17 -23.09
C PHE A 539 1.03 8.09 -22.06
N PRO A 540 -0.04 7.32 -22.32
CA PRO A 540 -0.94 7.41 -23.47
C PRO A 540 -1.96 8.55 -23.34
N LEU A 541 -2.16 9.30 -24.43
CA LEU A 541 -3.19 10.35 -24.55
C LEU A 541 -4.60 9.81 -24.28
N ALA A 542 -4.79 8.51 -24.54
CA ALA A 542 -6.03 7.79 -24.29
C ALA A 542 -6.52 7.91 -22.83
N ASN A 543 -5.62 8.06 -21.85
CA ASN A 543 -5.98 8.10 -20.43
C ASN A 543 -7.03 9.17 -20.06
N SER A 544 -6.91 10.36 -20.67
CA SER A 544 -7.89 11.44 -20.47
C SER A 544 -8.90 11.53 -21.61
N ARG A 545 -8.53 11.13 -22.83
CA ARG A 545 -9.41 11.18 -24.01
C ARG A 545 -10.67 10.33 -23.81
N VAL A 546 -10.55 9.13 -23.22
CA VAL A 546 -11.69 8.25 -22.95
C VAL A 546 -12.78 8.90 -22.09
N LEU A 547 -12.40 9.75 -21.13
CA LEU A 547 -13.36 10.46 -20.31
C LEU A 547 -14.03 11.59 -21.10
N VAL A 548 -13.23 12.38 -21.83
CA VAL A 548 -13.74 13.47 -22.67
C VAL A 548 -14.76 12.95 -23.68
N ASP A 549 -14.44 11.85 -24.36
CA ASP A 549 -15.30 11.25 -25.38
C ASP A 549 -16.59 10.72 -24.76
N ARG A 550 -16.52 10.07 -23.58
CA ARG A 550 -17.71 9.58 -22.86
C ARG A 550 -18.63 10.72 -22.45
N VAL A 551 -18.10 11.80 -21.88
CA VAL A 551 -18.90 12.96 -21.44
C VAL A 551 -19.53 13.70 -22.62
N LYS A 552 -18.81 13.83 -23.74
CA LYS A 552 -19.36 14.37 -24.99
C LYS A 552 -20.48 13.49 -25.56
N GLN A 553 -20.31 12.17 -25.53
CA GLN A 553 -21.36 11.22 -25.95
C GLN A 553 -22.64 11.34 -25.12
N LEU A 554 -22.51 11.61 -23.82
CA LEU A 554 -23.63 11.84 -22.91
C LEU A 554 -24.30 13.21 -23.12
N GLY A 555 -23.69 14.11 -23.88
CA GLY A 555 -24.19 15.47 -24.10
C GLY A 555 -24.04 16.39 -22.88
N TYR A 556 -23.14 16.07 -21.95
CA TYR A 556 -22.93 16.84 -20.72
C TYR A 556 -21.93 17.97 -20.91
N ALA A 557 -21.97 18.97 -20.02
CA ALA A 557 -21.13 20.15 -20.10
C ALA A 557 -19.65 19.81 -19.83
N ILE A 558 -18.78 20.10 -20.82
CA ILE A 558 -17.34 19.85 -20.73
C ILE A 558 -16.53 20.92 -21.46
N THR A 559 -15.44 21.32 -20.84
CA THR A 559 -14.32 22.04 -21.48
C THR A 559 -13.12 21.11 -21.53
N ASP A 560 -12.50 20.93 -22.70
CA ASP A 560 -11.30 20.11 -22.85
C ASP A 560 -10.11 20.89 -23.42
N GLU A 561 -8.97 20.86 -22.71
CA GLU A 561 -7.72 21.54 -23.08
C GLU A 561 -6.62 20.54 -23.44
N TRP A 562 -5.99 20.73 -24.60
CA TRP A 562 -4.93 19.85 -25.12
C TRP A 562 -3.65 20.63 -25.46
N PRO A 563 -2.97 21.23 -24.48
CA PRO A 563 -1.77 22.03 -24.75
C PRO A 563 -0.59 21.15 -25.19
N ASP A 564 0.27 21.73 -26.03
CA ASP A 564 1.54 21.11 -26.41
C ASP A 564 2.52 21.10 -25.22
N THR A 565 2.44 20.07 -24.40
CA THR A 565 3.25 19.85 -23.19
C THR A 565 3.21 18.38 -22.77
N GLY A 566 4.14 17.99 -21.89
CA GLY A 566 4.17 16.65 -21.29
C GLY A 566 3.23 16.54 -20.09
N HIS A 567 3.55 15.66 -19.13
CA HIS A 567 2.68 15.34 -17.99
C HIS A 567 2.28 16.54 -17.12
N ALA A 568 3.15 17.57 -17.03
CA ALA A 568 2.97 18.75 -16.19
C ALA A 568 1.97 19.80 -16.74
N VAL A 569 0.80 19.37 -17.24
CA VAL A 569 -0.21 20.21 -17.89
C VAL A 569 -0.73 21.33 -16.97
N TRP A 570 -0.81 21.06 -15.67
CA TRP A 570 -1.32 21.98 -14.65
C TRP A 570 -0.55 23.29 -14.57
N LYS A 571 0.75 23.30 -14.89
CA LYS A 571 1.57 24.52 -14.93
C LYS A 571 0.99 25.53 -15.93
N LYS A 572 0.45 25.06 -17.06
CA LYS A 572 -0.20 25.91 -18.07
C LYS A 572 -1.64 26.23 -17.66
N THR A 573 -2.44 25.22 -17.30
CA THR A 573 -3.87 25.42 -17.01
C THR A 573 -4.10 26.33 -15.78
N TYR A 574 -3.37 26.13 -14.67
CA TYR A 574 -3.51 26.99 -13.49
C TYR A 574 -2.94 28.40 -13.70
N ALA A 575 -1.90 28.58 -14.53
CA ALA A 575 -1.33 29.90 -14.84
C ALA A 575 -2.24 30.80 -15.69
N GLN A 576 -3.22 30.24 -16.41
CA GLN A 576 -4.17 31.03 -17.20
C GLN A 576 -5.17 31.82 -16.35
N LYS A 577 -5.28 31.53 -15.04
CA LYS A 577 -6.21 32.21 -14.10
C LYS A 577 -7.70 32.17 -14.50
N ARG A 578 -8.08 31.32 -15.45
CA ARG A 578 -9.48 31.11 -15.89
C ARG A 578 -10.21 30.05 -15.06
N LEU A 579 -9.48 29.03 -14.63
CA LEU A 579 -10.06 27.88 -13.94
C LEU A 579 -10.62 28.25 -12.56
N TYR A 580 -9.90 29.04 -11.76
CA TYR A 580 -10.37 29.41 -10.42
C TYR A 580 -11.70 30.19 -10.42
N PRO A 581 -11.88 31.26 -11.23
CA PRO A 581 -13.18 31.91 -11.39
C PRO A 581 -14.28 30.97 -11.90
N TRP A 582 -13.94 30.02 -12.78
CA TRP A 582 -14.90 29.04 -13.29
C TRP A 582 -15.37 28.08 -12.19
N LEU A 583 -14.44 27.51 -11.41
CA LEU A 583 -14.73 26.61 -10.29
C LEU A 583 -15.57 27.29 -9.19
N THR A 584 -15.26 28.55 -8.87
CA THR A 584 -15.89 29.27 -7.75
C THR A 584 -17.24 29.89 -8.11
N ARG A 585 -17.51 30.17 -9.39
CA ARG A 585 -18.83 30.66 -9.86
C ARG A 585 -19.85 29.54 -10.02
N ALA A 586 -19.41 28.31 -10.19
CA ALA A 586 -20.29 27.16 -10.32
C ALA A 586 -21.17 26.99 -9.07
N LYS A 587 -22.43 26.58 -9.28
CA LYS A 587 -23.38 26.27 -8.23
C LYS A 587 -24.19 25.04 -8.64
N ARG A 588 -24.21 24.01 -7.80
CA ARG A 588 -24.98 22.78 -8.07
C ARG A 588 -26.49 23.03 -7.87
N PRO A 589 -27.37 22.35 -8.63
CA PRO A 589 -28.80 22.34 -8.33
C PRO A 589 -29.06 21.54 -7.05
N ARG A 590 -29.95 21.99 -6.16
CA ARG A 590 -30.29 21.22 -4.93
C ARG A 590 -31.20 20.02 -5.21
N ALA A 591 -32.20 20.23 -6.05
CA ALA A 591 -33.20 19.25 -6.46
C ALA A 591 -33.36 19.33 -7.98
N PRO A 592 -32.41 18.79 -8.77
CA PRO A 592 -32.54 18.78 -10.22
C PRO A 592 -33.75 17.95 -10.64
N SER A 593 -34.42 18.33 -11.73
CA SER A 593 -35.56 17.58 -12.26
C SER A 593 -35.18 16.23 -12.86
N HIS A 594 -33.90 15.97 -13.13
CA HIS A 594 -33.44 14.72 -13.75
C HIS A 594 -32.20 14.22 -13.03
N VAL A 595 -32.26 13.03 -12.42
CA VAL A 595 -31.14 12.39 -11.72
C VAL A 595 -30.79 11.09 -12.44
N THR A 596 -29.50 10.94 -12.76
CA THR A 596 -28.93 9.67 -13.19
C THR A 596 -27.97 9.18 -12.10
N LEU A 597 -28.12 7.94 -11.67
CA LEU A 597 -27.27 7.28 -10.69
C LEU A 597 -26.80 5.94 -11.26
N VAL A 598 -25.50 5.78 -11.40
CA VAL A 598 -24.78 4.58 -11.83
C VAL A 598 -23.75 4.24 -10.75
N THR A 599 -23.78 3.01 -10.26
CA THR A 599 -22.86 2.53 -9.21
C THR A 599 -22.81 1.01 -9.16
N ASP A 600 -21.73 0.43 -8.68
CA ASP A 600 -21.65 -0.97 -8.23
C ASP A 600 -21.40 -1.10 -6.72
N SER A 601 -21.64 -0.02 -5.97
CA SER A 601 -21.42 0.12 -4.54
C SER A 601 -22.71 0.56 -3.84
N TYR A 602 -22.94 0.03 -2.64
CA TYR A 602 -23.99 0.50 -1.76
C TYR A 602 -23.59 1.81 -1.08
N ALA A 603 -22.32 1.97 -0.69
CA ALA A 603 -21.79 3.20 -0.10
C ALA A 603 -21.95 4.42 -1.02
N GLU A 604 -21.80 4.22 -2.32
CA GLU A 604 -21.96 5.24 -3.37
C GLU A 604 -23.37 5.22 -3.98
N GLY A 605 -24.31 4.52 -3.32
CA GLY A 605 -25.68 4.26 -3.78
C GLY A 605 -26.63 5.45 -3.72
N LYS A 606 -26.15 6.70 -3.66
CA LYS A 606 -26.98 7.90 -3.51
C LYS A 606 -26.52 9.00 -4.47
N SER A 607 -27.47 9.60 -5.18
CA SER A 607 -27.27 10.84 -5.92
C SER A 607 -28.51 11.73 -5.79
N TYR A 608 -28.32 12.95 -5.30
CA TYR A 608 -29.35 13.94 -5.03
C TYR A 608 -30.48 13.36 -4.16
N TRP A 609 -31.68 13.25 -4.72
CA TRP A 609 -32.88 12.73 -4.08
C TRP A 609 -33.16 11.26 -4.40
N VAL A 610 -32.25 10.56 -5.08
CA VAL A 610 -32.36 9.12 -5.40
C VAL A 610 -31.35 8.31 -4.58
N ARG A 611 -31.81 7.20 -3.99
CA ARG A 611 -30.96 6.21 -3.33
C ARG A 611 -31.34 4.79 -3.74
N ILE A 612 -30.34 4.01 -4.15
CA ILE A 612 -30.44 2.56 -4.34
C ILE A 612 -30.31 1.90 -2.97
N THR A 613 -31.31 1.12 -2.57
CA THR A 613 -31.32 0.41 -1.28
C THR A 613 -31.07 -1.09 -1.44
N GLN A 614 -31.41 -1.66 -2.60
CA GLN A 614 -31.07 -3.05 -2.99
C GLN A 614 -30.69 -3.12 -4.47
N ARG A 615 -29.65 -3.89 -4.78
CA ARG A 615 -29.15 -4.11 -6.14
C ARG A 615 -28.66 -5.54 -6.35
N LYS A 616 -28.67 -5.96 -7.61
CA LYS A 616 -28.06 -7.20 -8.08
C LYS A 616 -26.55 -7.00 -8.28
N ALA A 617 -25.83 -8.11 -8.43
CA ALA A 617 -24.43 -8.07 -8.83
C ALA A 617 -24.23 -7.35 -10.17
N GLY A 618 -23.12 -6.62 -10.30
CA GLY A 618 -22.82 -5.77 -11.45
C GLY A 618 -23.17 -4.29 -11.23
N ILE A 619 -23.15 -3.53 -12.33
CA ILE A 619 -23.45 -2.09 -12.33
C ILE A 619 -24.97 -1.91 -12.23
N ALA A 620 -25.40 -1.18 -11.20
CA ALA A 620 -26.76 -0.73 -11.03
C ALA A 620 -26.94 0.67 -11.65
N ARG A 621 -28.09 0.89 -12.29
CA ARG A 621 -28.45 2.17 -12.90
C ARG A 621 -29.88 2.57 -12.54
N VAL A 622 -30.05 3.85 -12.24
CA VAL A 622 -31.34 4.53 -12.13
C VAL A 622 -31.29 5.78 -12.99
N ASP A 623 -32.30 5.99 -13.83
CA ASP A 623 -32.52 7.26 -14.52
C ASP A 623 -33.93 7.75 -14.16
N ALA A 624 -34.00 8.83 -13.39
CA ALA A 624 -35.23 9.35 -12.78
C ALA A 624 -35.48 10.80 -13.19
N GLU A 625 -36.61 11.07 -13.83
CA GLU A 625 -36.98 12.39 -14.35
C GLU A 625 -38.36 12.84 -13.82
N ALA A 626 -38.37 13.93 -13.07
CA ALA A 626 -39.57 14.62 -12.63
C ALA A 626 -40.16 15.41 -13.80
N LYS A 627 -41.21 14.86 -14.43
CA LYS A 627 -41.94 15.53 -15.53
C LYS A 627 -42.73 16.75 -15.03
N ASN A 628 -43.20 16.67 -13.79
CA ASN A 628 -43.81 17.75 -13.02
C ASN A 628 -43.79 17.37 -11.52
N PRO A 629 -44.19 18.26 -10.60
CA PRO A 629 -44.14 17.99 -9.16
C PRO A 629 -44.87 16.72 -8.69
N THR A 630 -45.86 16.24 -9.44
CA THR A 630 -46.69 15.08 -9.08
C THR A 630 -46.47 13.87 -9.98
N ARG A 631 -45.50 13.90 -10.90
CA ARG A 631 -45.23 12.78 -11.83
C ARG A 631 -43.74 12.58 -12.05
N LEU A 632 -43.26 11.39 -11.68
CA LEU A 632 -41.88 10.95 -11.82
C LEU A 632 -41.82 9.77 -12.78
N GLU A 633 -40.90 9.81 -13.75
CA GLU A 633 -40.59 8.67 -14.63
C GLU A 633 -39.23 8.08 -14.24
N VAL A 634 -39.15 6.77 -14.08
CA VAL A 634 -37.96 6.05 -13.61
C VAL A 634 -37.70 4.84 -14.50
N THR A 635 -36.45 4.67 -14.92
CA THR A 635 -35.97 3.44 -15.54
C THR A 635 -34.82 2.85 -14.73
N THR A 636 -34.78 1.52 -14.61
CA THR A 636 -33.79 0.83 -13.78
C THR A 636 -33.09 -0.33 -14.48
N GLU A 637 -31.84 -0.57 -14.08
CA GLU A 637 -31.06 -1.75 -14.47
C GLU A 637 -30.33 -2.29 -13.22
N ASN A 638 -30.45 -3.60 -12.94
CA ASN A 638 -29.85 -4.25 -11.76
C ASN A 638 -30.23 -3.65 -10.39
N VAL A 639 -31.40 -3.02 -10.29
CA VAL A 639 -31.93 -2.43 -9.05
C VAL A 639 -33.18 -3.18 -8.61
N ASP A 640 -33.23 -3.55 -7.33
CA ASP A 640 -34.39 -4.19 -6.69
C ASP A 640 -35.00 -3.33 -5.57
N GLY A 641 -34.33 -2.25 -5.13
CA GLY A 641 -34.82 -1.36 -4.09
C GLY A 641 -34.43 0.10 -4.31
N LEU A 642 -35.39 1.01 -4.15
CA LEU A 642 -35.20 2.45 -4.27
C LEU A 642 -35.88 3.23 -3.16
N LEU A 643 -35.19 4.28 -2.72
CA LEU A 643 -35.73 5.35 -1.90
C LEU A 643 -35.62 6.66 -2.69
N ILE A 644 -36.73 7.37 -2.83
CA ILE A 644 -36.78 8.69 -3.45
C ILE A 644 -37.23 9.71 -2.40
N ASP A 645 -36.44 10.77 -2.23
CA ASP A 645 -36.81 11.89 -1.38
C ASP A 645 -37.93 12.70 -2.04
N ARG A 646 -39.16 12.48 -1.58
CA ARG A 646 -40.36 13.14 -2.08
C ARG A 646 -40.31 14.65 -1.93
N ASP A 647 -39.63 15.17 -0.91
CA ASP A 647 -39.58 16.61 -0.65
C ASP A 647 -38.86 17.38 -1.77
N ALA A 648 -38.05 16.69 -2.58
CA ALA A 648 -37.43 17.22 -3.78
C ALA A 648 -38.41 17.36 -4.97
N LEU A 649 -39.60 16.74 -4.89
CA LEU A 649 -40.63 16.72 -5.93
C LEU A 649 -41.87 17.53 -5.54
N SER A 650 -42.59 17.11 -4.50
CA SER A 650 -43.82 17.74 -4.00
C SER A 650 -44.09 17.34 -2.56
N LYS A 651 -44.27 18.34 -1.69
CA LYS A 651 -44.54 18.14 -0.26
C LYS A 651 -46.01 17.84 0.04
N ASP A 652 -46.92 18.46 -0.72
CA ASP A 652 -48.33 18.55 -0.35
C ASP A 652 -49.24 17.66 -1.22
N GLN A 653 -48.77 17.26 -2.41
CA GLN A 653 -49.56 16.48 -3.35
C GLN A 653 -48.99 15.08 -3.53
N PRO A 654 -49.85 14.06 -3.75
CA PRO A 654 -49.37 12.72 -4.06
C PRO A 654 -48.58 12.70 -5.38
N VAL A 655 -47.61 11.80 -5.45
CA VAL A 655 -46.72 11.65 -6.61
C VAL A 655 -47.00 10.32 -7.29
N ASP A 656 -47.27 10.35 -8.59
CA ASP A 656 -47.32 9.17 -9.44
C ASP A 656 -45.91 8.85 -9.96
N VAL A 657 -45.43 7.65 -9.65
CA VAL A 657 -44.14 7.12 -10.08
C VAL A 657 -44.38 6.07 -11.17
N VAL A 658 -43.92 6.37 -12.38
CA VAL A 658 -43.91 5.45 -13.52
C VAL A 658 -42.54 4.80 -13.59
N ILE A 659 -42.40 3.58 -13.09
CA ILE A 659 -41.12 2.85 -13.00
C ILE A 659 -41.14 1.58 -13.84
N ASP A 660 -40.25 1.48 -14.83
CA ASP A 660 -40.16 0.37 -15.78
C ASP A 660 -41.53 -0.03 -16.39
N GLY A 661 -42.38 0.96 -16.66
CA GLY A 661 -43.74 0.77 -17.19
C GLY A 661 -44.84 0.51 -16.16
N ALA A 662 -44.51 0.27 -14.88
CA ALA A 662 -45.50 0.18 -13.80
C ALA A 662 -45.81 1.58 -13.24
N THR A 663 -47.07 1.85 -12.88
CA THR A 663 -47.47 3.12 -12.23
C THR A 663 -47.86 2.86 -10.78
N LEU A 664 -47.22 3.56 -9.85
CA LEU A 664 -47.44 3.48 -8.41
C LEU A 664 -47.67 4.88 -7.86
N ARG A 665 -48.64 5.04 -6.96
CA ARG A 665 -48.99 6.34 -6.37
C ARG A 665 -48.57 6.41 -4.91
N PHE A 666 -47.96 7.53 -4.53
CA PHE A 666 -47.43 7.74 -3.17
C PHE A 666 -47.97 9.03 -2.55
N ASP A 667 -48.64 8.90 -1.41
CA ASP A 667 -49.10 10.02 -0.58
C ASP A 667 -48.07 10.42 0.52
N ALA A 668 -46.97 9.66 0.65
CA ALA A 668 -45.94 9.79 1.67
C ALA A 668 -44.54 9.49 1.10
N ALA A 669 -43.62 8.90 1.88
CA ALA A 669 -42.29 8.51 1.41
C ALA A 669 -42.37 7.58 0.18
N ILE A 670 -41.52 7.83 -0.82
CA ILE A 670 -41.47 7.02 -2.03
C ILE A 670 -40.43 5.92 -1.82
N GLU A 671 -40.94 4.76 -1.43
CA GLU A 671 -40.16 3.55 -1.23
C GLU A 671 -40.65 2.46 -2.17
N LEU A 672 -39.73 1.91 -2.94
CA LEU A 672 -40.01 0.98 -4.02
C LEU A 672 -39.18 -0.28 -3.82
N ALA A 673 -39.83 -1.42 -3.96
CA ALA A 673 -39.21 -2.73 -3.90
C ALA A 673 -39.66 -3.58 -5.08
N ARG A 674 -38.75 -4.37 -5.65
CA ARG A 674 -39.09 -5.38 -6.65
C ARG A 674 -39.36 -6.71 -5.94
N LYS A 675 -40.59 -7.21 -6.05
CA LYS A 675 -41.02 -8.51 -5.52
C LYS A 675 -41.64 -9.33 -6.63
N ASP A 676 -41.21 -10.59 -6.77
CA ASP A 676 -41.64 -11.50 -7.86
C ASP A 676 -41.51 -10.86 -9.25
N GLY A 677 -40.42 -10.12 -9.46
CA GLY A 677 -40.11 -9.42 -10.71
C GLY A 677 -40.89 -8.11 -10.95
N LYS A 678 -41.83 -7.73 -10.07
CA LYS A 678 -42.69 -6.54 -10.23
C LYS A 678 -42.38 -5.46 -9.20
N TRP A 679 -42.44 -4.20 -9.62
CA TRP A 679 -42.34 -3.05 -8.71
C TRP A 679 -43.60 -2.91 -7.86
N GLN A 680 -43.41 -2.68 -6.56
CA GLN A 680 -44.47 -2.45 -5.58
C GLN A 680 -44.03 -1.35 -4.61
N ALA A 681 -45.01 -0.66 -4.01
CA ALA A 681 -44.75 0.24 -2.90
C ALA A 681 -44.28 -0.56 -1.67
N GLY A 682 -43.20 -0.12 -1.02
CA GLY A 682 -42.70 -0.71 0.20
C GLY A 682 -41.18 -0.64 0.33
N HIS A 683 -40.71 -0.77 1.58
CA HIS A 683 -39.30 -0.69 1.89
C HIS A 683 -38.54 -1.94 1.41
N ALA A 684 -37.53 -1.73 0.58
CA ALA A 684 -36.47 -2.69 0.31
C ALA A 684 -35.23 -2.27 1.12
N ALA A 685 -35.28 -2.39 2.46
CA ALA A 685 -34.07 -2.35 3.27
C ALA A 685 -33.33 -3.68 3.12
N PRO A 686 -31.99 -3.66 3.03
CA PRO A 686 -31.19 -4.87 3.26
C PRO A 686 -31.61 -5.49 4.59
N GLY A 687 -31.96 -6.77 4.59
CA GLY A 687 -32.24 -7.54 5.80
C GLY A 687 -31.01 -7.59 6.70
N LYS A 688 -31.18 -7.98 7.97
CA LYS A 688 -30.04 -8.18 8.88
C LYS A 688 -29.16 -9.33 8.32
N GLY A 689 -27.90 -9.02 8.01
CA GLY A 689 -26.99 -9.93 7.30
C GLY A 689 -26.72 -9.56 5.83
N ASP A 690 -27.63 -8.85 5.15
CA ASP A 690 -27.48 -8.52 3.73
C ASP A 690 -26.38 -7.48 3.46
N LYS A 691 -25.88 -7.49 2.22
CA LYS A 691 -24.95 -6.48 1.71
C LYS A 691 -25.54 -5.08 1.83
N ARG A 692 -24.75 -4.17 2.38
CA ARG A 692 -25.14 -2.78 2.67
C ARG A 692 -23.89 -1.89 2.73
N PRO A 693 -24.02 -0.55 2.80
CA PRO A 693 -22.87 0.34 2.94
C PRO A 693 -21.95 -0.09 4.09
N GLY A 694 -20.65 -0.23 3.81
CA GLY A 694 -19.63 -0.66 4.78
C GLY A 694 -19.59 -2.18 5.07
N VAL A 695 -20.57 -2.95 4.59
CA VAL A 695 -20.63 -4.42 4.69
C VAL A 695 -21.13 -4.99 3.36
N GLU A 696 -20.38 -4.79 2.27
CA GLU A 696 -20.81 -5.21 0.92
C GLU A 696 -19.79 -6.02 0.12
N GLY A 697 -18.52 -6.08 0.57
CA GLY A 697 -17.41 -6.59 -0.26
C GLY A 697 -17.07 -5.61 -1.39
N PRO A 698 -16.17 -5.95 -2.34
CA PRO A 698 -15.26 -7.08 -2.31
C PRO A 698 -14.17 -6.95 -1.25
N ILE A 699 -13.22 -7.89 -1.21
CA ILE A 699 -12.18 -7.97 -0.17
C ILE A 699 -11.53 -6.62 0.16
N ARG A 700 -11.34 -5.74 -0.84
CA ARG A 700 -10.72 -4.43 -0.63
C ARG A 700 -11.61 -3.34 0.00
N SER A 701 -12.93 -3.51 0.09
CA SER A 701 -13.77 -2.50 0.77
C SER A 701 -13.55 -2.48 2.28
N VAL A 702 -12.88 -3.50 2.84
CA VAL A 702 -12.48 -3.51 4.25
C VAL A 702 -11.53 -2.35 4.62
N TYR A 703 -10.80 -1.81 3.64
CA TYR A 703 -9.85 -0.70 3.82
C TYR A 703 -10.53 0.68 3.86
N ASP A 704 -11.83 0.77 3.60
CA ASP A 704 -12.56 2.04 3.52
C ASP A 704 -12.91 2.60 4.92
N GLY A 705 -12.52 1.90 5.99
CA GLY A 705 -12.76 2.30 7.36
C GLY A 705 -11.78 1.67 8.36
N PRO A 706 -12.07 1.78 9.66
CA PRO A 706 -11.21 1.26 10.71
C PRO A 706 -10.91 -0.24 10.55
N LEU A 707 -9.63 -0.59 10.51
CA LEU A 707 -9.14 -1.94 10.20
C LEU A 707 -8.01 -2.36 11.14
N ALA A 708 -7.97 -3.65 11.50
CA ALA A 708 -6.83 -4.30 12.12
C ALA A 708 -6.55 -5.66 11.49
N PHE A 709 -5.29 -6.07 11.49
CA PHE A 709 -4.81 -7.35 11.02
C PHE A 709 -4.56 -8.25 12.22
N VAL A 710 -5.18 -9.44 12.23
CA VAL A 710 -5.08 -10.38 13.34
C VAL A 710 -4.57 -11.70 12.83
N TYR A 711 -3.43 -12.16 13.35
CA TYR A 711 -2.81 -13.41 12.90
C TYR A 711 -2.95 -14.52 13.95
N GLY A 712 -3.20 -15.74 13.47
CA GLY A 712 -3.32 -16.94 14.29
C GLY A 712 -1.98 -17.30 14.91
N SER A 713 -1.95 -17.45 16.23
CA SER A 713 -0.73 -17.67 17.01
C SER A 713 -0.70 -19.04 17.69
N GLY A 714 -1.69 -19.90 17.49
CA GLY A 714 -1.80 -21.19 18.18
C GLY A 714 -0.81 -22.27 17.72
N SER A 715 -0.31 -22.21 16.48
CA SER A 715 0.51 -23.28 15.88
C SER A 715 1.88 -22.76 15.43
N PRO A 716 3.00 -23.34 15.91
CA PRO A 716 4.34 -23.01 15.41
C PRO A 716 4.51 -23.25 13.90
N ALA A 717 3.76 -24.19 13.31
CA ALA A 717 3.90 -24.55 11.90
C ALA A 717 3.31 -23.52 10.93
N THR A 718 2.45 -22.61 11.41
CA THR A 718 1.76 -21.60 10.59
C THR A 718 1.95 -20.19 11.11
N ARG A 719 2.25 -20.00 12.41
CA ARG A 719 2.38 -18.68 13.07
C ARG A 719 3.17 -17.67 12.25
N ARG A 720 4.29 -18.09 11.67
CA ARG A 720 5.13 -17.18 10.89
C ARG A 720 4.50 -16.78 9.56
N ALA A 721 3.94 -17.73 8.83
CA ALA A 721 3.20 -17.42 7.60
C ALA A 721 2.01 -16.51 7.89
N ASN A 722 1.28 -16.78 8.99
CA ASN A 722 0.16 -15.95 9.42
C ASN A 722 0.58 -14.51 9.67
N ARG A 723 1.64 -14.32 10.46
CA ARG A 723 2.17 -12.99 10.80
C ARG A 723 2.67 -12.23 9.56
N GLU A 724 3.43 -12.89 8.68
CA GLU A 724 3.97 -12.23 7.49
C GLU A 724 2.89 -11.80 6.51
N VAL A 725 1.86 -12.63 6.31
CA VAL A 725 0.73 -12.26 5.47
C VAL A 725 -0.06 -11.11 6.12
N ALA A 726 -0.26 -11.12 7.44
CA ALA A 726 -0.89 -10.01 8.14
C ALA A 726 -0.09 -8.70 7.98
N GLU A 727 1.23 -8.72 8.19
CA GLU A 727 2.11 -7.57 8.01
C GLU A 727 2.12 -7.10 6.54
N TYR A 728 2.15 -8.02 5.57
CA TYR A 728 2.12 -7.65 4.16
C TYR A 728 0.83 -6.92 3.76
N PHE A 729 -0.34 -7.43 4.18
CA PHE A 729 -1.61 -6.79 3.84
C PHE A 729 -1.84 -5.48 4.63
N ALA A 730 -1.18 -5.33 5.78
CA ALA A 730 -1.15 -4.07 6.54
C ALA A 730 -0.29 -3.00 5.87
N HIS A 731 0.75 -3.39 5.12
CA HIS A 731 1.66 -2.45 4.45
C HIS A 731 1.41 -2.40 2.94
N VAL A 732 0.57 -1.48 2.48
CA VAL A 732 0.25 -1.32 1.05
C VAL A 732 1.31 -0.43 0.36
N VAL A 733 2.28 -1.04 -0.33
CA VAL A 733 3.39 -0.30 -0.99
C VAL A 733 3.53 -0.65 -2.49
N PRO A 734 3.50 0.33 -3.41
CA PRO A 734 3.15 1.74 -3.20
C PRO A 734 1.64 1.88 -2.92
N GLY A 735 1.27 2.74 -1.98
CA GLY A 735 -0.12 2.85 -1.57
C GLY A 735 -0.32 3.90 -0.48
N PRO A 736 -1.46 3.85 0.22
CA PRO A 736 -1.77 4.80 1.28
C PRO A 736 -0.77 4.69 2.43
N ASP A 737 -0.36 5.84 2.97
CA ASP A 737 0.43 5.96 4.20
C ASP A 737 -0.49 5.83 5.41
N VAL A 738 -0.83 4.57 5.76
CA VAL A 738 -1.74 4.22 6.85
C VAL A 738 -1.04 3.20 7.74
N ASP A 739 -1.11 3.40 9.06
CA ASP A 739 -0.53 2.48 10.04
C ASP A 739 -1.61 1.57 10.63
N TYR A 740 -1.87 0.44 9.96
CA TYR A 740 -2.84 -0.53 10.45
C TYR A 740 -2.23 -1.42 11.53
N PRO A 741 -2.90 -1.61 12.69
CA PRO A 741 -2.40 -2.49 13.73
C PRO A 741 -2.31 -3.95 13.28
N VAL A 742 -1.20 -4.60 13.59
CA VAL A 742 -0.99 -6.05 13.41
C VAL A 742 -0.90 -6.71 14.78
N LEU A 743 -1.89 -7.54 15.09
CA LEU A 743 -2.09 -8.16 16.41
C LEU A 743 -2.02 -9.68 16.30
N ALA A 744 -1.48 -10.33 17.32
CA ALA A 744 -1.72 -11.75 17.52
C ALA A 744 -3.16 -11.96 18.01
N ASP A 745 -3.76 -13.10 17.64
CA ASP A 745 -5.14 -13.45 18.03
C ASP A 745 -5.41 -13.48 19.55
N TYR A 746 -4.39 -13.61 20.40
CA TYR A 746 -4.56 -13.53 21.86
C TYR A 746 -4.58 -12.11 22.42
N GLU A 747 -4.13 -11.12 21.65
CA GLU A 747 -4.19 -9.70 22.02
C GLU A 747 -5.60 -9.13 21.86
N VAL A 748 -6.44 -9.78 21.04
CA VAL A 748 -7.86 -9.46 20.88
C VAL A 748 -8.66 -10.04 22.05
N THR A 749 -8.99 -9.20 23.02
CA THR A 749 -9.63 -9.61 24.29
C THR A 749 -11.14 -9.34 24.37
N GLY A 750 -11.73 -8.70 23.36
CA GLY A 750 -13.17 -8.39 23.27
C GLY A 750 -13.66 -8.31 21.83
N ASP A 751 -14.83 -7.69 21.63
CA ASP A 751 -15.34 -7.39 20.30
C ASP A 751 -14.64 -6.13 19.78
N GLU A 752 -13.94 -6.26 18.65
CA GLU A 752 -13.29 -5.13 18.01
C GLU A 752 -14.32 -4.20 17.36
N ASP A 753 -14.14 -2.90 17.57
CA ASP A 753 -14.91 -1.87 16.86
C ASP A 753 -14.43 -1.66 15.42
N ARG A 754 -13.40 -2.39 14.99
CA ARG A 754 -12.80 -2.36 13.65
C ARG A 754 -13.27 -3.54 12.81
N SER A 755 -13.24 -3.38 11.49
CA SER A 755 -13.21 -4.55 10.59
C SER A 755 -11.88 -5.29 10.79
N LEU A 756 -11.85 -6.60 10.53
CA LEU A 756 -10.66 -7.42 10.78
C LEU A 756 -10.21 -8.16 9.53
N VAL A 757 -8.90 -8.20 9.30
CA VAL A 757 -8.28 -9.19 8.40
C VAL A 757 -7.69 -10.29 9.28
N LEU A 758 -8.30 -11.46 9.26
CA LEU A 758 -7.91 -12.64 10.03
C LEU A 758 -7.02 -13.54 9.18
N VAL A 759 -5.82 -13.86 9.67
CA VAL A 759 -4.87 -14.71 8.94
C VAL A 759 -4.54 -15.94 9.75
N GLY A 760 -4.95 -17.12 9.29
CA GLY A 760 -4.67 -18.38 9.97
C GLY A 760 -5.68 -19.46 9.66
N THR A 761 -5.70 -20.50 10.49
CA THR A 761 -6.62 -21.64 10.37
C THR A 761 -7.53 -21.72 11.60
N PRO A 762 -8.71 -22.38 11.50
CA PRO A 762 -9.55 -22.61 12.68
C PRO A 762 -8.86 -23.37 13.83
N SER A 763 -7.77 -24.11 13.54
CA SER A 763 -6.97 -24.82 14.54
C SER A 763 -5.93 -23.96 15.25
N ASP A 764 -5.57 -22.79 14.72
CA ASP A 764 -4.51 -21.92 15.28
C ASP A 764 -4.93 -20.46 15.50
N HIS A 765 -6.17 -20.10 15.16
CA HIS A 765 -6.69 -18.75 15.27
C HIS A 765 -7.96 -18.71 16.14
N ARG A 766 -7.89 -18.08 17.31
CA ARG A 766 -8.97 -18.05 18.33
C ARG A 766 -10.31 -17.51 17.82
N LEU A 767 -10.30 -16.51 16.93
CA LEU A 767 -11.54 -15.94 16.35
C LEU A 767 -12.16 -16.82 15.25
N LEU A 768 -11.36 -17.67 14.57
CA LEU A 768 -11.85 -18.57 13.52
C LEU A 768 -12.36 -19.89 14.11
N ALA A 769 -11.84 -20.30 15.26
CA ALA A 769 -12.24 -21.52 15.95
C ALA A 769 -13.75 -21.53 16.27
N GLY A 770 -14.47 -22.52 15.73
CA GLY A 770 -15.91 -22.70 15.96
C GLY A 770 -16.82 -21.74 15.18
N THR A 771 -16.27 -20.82 14.37
CA THR A 771 -17.06 -19.89 13.56
C THR A 771 -17.54 -20.56 12.27
N GLN A 772 -18.83 -20.40 11.95
CA GLN A 772 -19.39 -20.88 10.69
C GLN A 772 -19.07 -19.90 9.55
N LEU A 773 -18.22 -20.35 8.62
CA LEU A 773 -17.79 -19.56 7.46
C LEU A 773 -18.15 -20.29 6.14
N PRO A 774 -18.29 -19.55 5.03
CA PRO A 774 -18.61 -20.12 3.71
C PRO A 774 -17.45 -20.95 3.13
N ILE A 775 -16.21 -20.63 3.52
CA ILE A 775 -15.02 -21.43 3.22
C ILE A 775 -14.45 -21.97 4.53
N ARG A 776 -14.23 -23.28 4.60
CA ARG A 776 -13.83 -23.98 5.83
C ARG A 776 -12.56 -24.77 5.63
N VAL A 777 -11.68 -24.74 6.63
CA VAL A 777 -10.49 -25.60 6.67
C VAL A 777 -10.64 -26.61 7.81
N HIS A 778 -10.58 -27.89 7.47
CA HIS A 778 -10.65 -28.99 8.44
C HIS A 778 -9.93 -30.24 7.92
N GLY A 779 -9.18 -30.92 8.78
CA GLY A 779 -8.53 -32.19 8.43
C GLY A 779 -7.58 -32.11 7.23
N GLY A 780 -6.87 -31.00 7.05
CA GLY A 780 -5.97 -30.79 5.91
C GLY A 780 -6.70 -30.59 4.58
N LYS A 781 -7.97 -30.18 4.61
CA LYS A 781 -8.79 -29.90 3.43
C LYS A 781 -9.43 -28.53 3.54
N LEU A 782 -9.60 -27.88 2.40
CA LEU A 782 -10.36 -26.64 2.24
C LEU A 782 -11.66 -26.96 1.50
N ALA A 783 -12.80 -26.53 2.04
CA ALA A 783 -14.11 -26.76 1.46
C ALA A 783 -14.87 -25.46 1.21
N ILE A 784 -15.57 -25.39 0.07
CA ILE A 784 -16.44 -24.27 -0.34
C ILE A 784 -17.66 -24.85 -1.06
N GLY A 785 -18.86 -24.60 -0.55
CA GLY A 785 -20.07 -25.25 -1.06
C GLY A 785 -19.94 -26.79 -1.03
N ALA A 786 -20.13 -27.43 -2.19
CA ALA A 786 -19.94 -28.87 -2.37
C ALA A 786 -18.50 -29.29 -2.75
N GLU A 787 -17.62 -28.33 -3.03
CA GLU A 787 -16.25 -28.60 -3.48
C GLU A 787 -15.29 -28.75 -2.31
N THR A 788 -14.27 -29.59 -2.48
CA THR A 788 -13.23 -29.84 -1.47
C THR A 788 -11.87 -30.01 -2.12
N PHE A 789 -10.88 -29.32 -1.58
CA PHE A 789 -9.50 -29.30 -2.05
C PHE A 789 -8.57 -29.81 -0.94
N ALA A 790 -7.80 -30.85 -1.23
CA ALA A 790 -6.87 -31.50 -0.28
C ALA A 790 -5.40 -31.32 -0.68
N LYS A 791 -5.13 -30.57 -1.76
CA LYS A 791 -3.77 -30.35 -2.26
C LYS A 791 -2.99 -29.47 -1.27
N ALA A 792 -1.78 -29.90 -0.94
CA ALA A 792 -0.85 -29.08 -0.15
C ALA A 792 -0.59 -27.74 -0.86
N GLY A 793 -0.46 -26.65 -0.11
CA GLY A 793 -0.34 -25.33 -0.69
C GLY A 793 -1.65 -24.73 -1.22
N THR A 794 -2.81 -25.36 -1.02
CA THR A 794 -4.10 -24.71 -1.31
C THR A 794 -4.43 -23.66 -0.22
N GLY A 795 -4.79 -22.45 -0.66
CA GLY A 795 -5.20 -21.33 0.18
C GLY A 795 -6.52 -20.73 -0.27
N ALA A 796 -7.08 -19.86 0.57
CA ALA A 796 -8.22 -19.03 0.22
C ALA A 796 -8.17 -17.67 0.91
N ILE A 797 -8.77 -16.69 0.25
CA ILE A 797 -9.10 -15.38 0.81
C ILE A 797 -10.57 -15.08 0.56
N PHE A 798 -11.29 -14.55 1.53
CA PHE A 798 -12.70 -14.19 1.36
C PHE A 798 -13.18 -13.13 2.37
N VAL A 799 -14.17 -12.33 2.00
CA VAL A 799 -14.82 -11.34 2.88
C VAL A 799 -16.20 -11.82 3.31
N VAL A 800 -16.57 -11.56 4.56
CA VAL A 800 -17.89 -11.84 5.15
C VAL A 800 -18.30 -10.75 6.13
N PRO A 801 -19.59 -10.60 6.45
CA PRO A 801 -20.03 -9.82 7.60
C PRO A 801 -19.39 -10.37 8.88
N SER A 802 -19.01 -9.48 9.81
CA SER A 802 -18.50 -9.93 11.10
C SER A 802 -19.62 -10.64 11.87
N PRO A 803 -19.39 -11.88 12.34
CA PRO A 803 -20.37 -12.58 13.18
C PRO A 803 -20.45 -12.01 14.60
N ARG A 804 -19.54 -11.10 14.96
CA ARG A 804 -19.45 -10.50 16.30
C ARG A 804 -19.96 -9.08 16.38
N ARG A 805 -19.83 -8.30 15.29
CA ARG A 805 -20.16 -6.87 15.27
C ARG A 805 -20.93 -6.48 14.01
N GLU A 806 -22.17 -6.04 14.19
CA GLU A 806 -22.96 -5.50 13.08
C GLU A 806 -22.29 -4.26 12.46
N GLY A 807 -22.36 -4.11 11.15
CA GLY A 807 -21.72 -3.01 10.43
C GLY A 807 -20.22 -3.17 10.19
N ARG A 808 -19.60 -4.28 10.61
CA ARG A 808 -18.19 -4.63 10.36
C ARG A 808 -18.06 -5.88 9.50
N GLN A 809 -16.89 -6.05 8.90
CA GLN A 809 -16.55 -7.18 8.03
C GLN A 809 -15.33 -7.92 8.56
N TRP A 810 -15.23 -9.21 8.23
CA TRP A 810 -13.99 -9.97 8.30
C TRP A 810 -13.51 -10.32 6.90
N VAL A 811 -12.24 -10.05 6.62
CA VAL A 811 -11.50 -10.72 5.54
C VAL A 811 -10.73 -11.87 6.17
N VAL A 812 -10.86 -13.08 5.63
CA VAL A 812 -10.18 -14.26 6.15
C VAL A 812 -9.19 -14.76 5.11
N VAL A 813 -7.92 -14.84 5.48
CA VAL A 813 -6.87 -15.52 4.72
C VAL A 813 -6.52 -16.82 5.44
N THR A 814 -6.75 -17.95 4.77
CA THR A 814 -6.59 -19.29 5.35
C THR A 814 -5.93 -20.23 4.33
N GLY A 815 -5.47 -21.40 4.79
CA GLY A 815 -4.96 -22.43 3.90
C GLY A 815 -4.92 -23.80 4.54
N VAL A 816 -4.70 -24.82 3.70
CA VAL A 816 -4.50 -26.22 4.13
C VAL A 816 -3.23 -26.36 4.98
N ASP A 817 -2.21 -25.56 4.66
CA ASP A 817 -0.92 -25.48 5.32
C ASP A 817 -0.35 -24.05 5.21
N ALA A 818 0.83 -23.83 5.79
CA ALA A 818 1.51 -22.53 5.73
C ALA A 818 1.85 -22.08 4.30
N ALA A 819 2.08 -23.02 3.38
CA ALA A 819 2.38 -22.69 1.99
C ALA A 819 1.12 -22.19 1.27
N GLY A 820 -0.07 -22.66 1.64
CA GLY A 820 -1.35 -22.12 1.18
C GLY A 820 -1.61 -20.71 1.71
N ILE A 821 -1.21 -20.43 2.95
CA ILE A 821 -1.34 -19.09 3.54
C ILE A 821 -0.38 -18.11 2.86
N TRP A 822 0.91 -18.45 2.73
CA TRP A 822 1.91 -17.59 2.07
C TRP A 822 1.60 -17.26 0.61
N ARG A 823 0.91 -18.15 -0.12
CA ARG A 823 0.48 -17.86 -1.49
C ARG A 823 -0.42 -16.64 -1.60
N ALA A 824 -1.03 -16.18 -0.50
CA ALA A 824 -1.77 -14.92 -0.45
C ALA A 824 -0.90 -13.70 -0.84
N LEU A 825 0.43 -13.78 -0.67
CA LEU A 825 1.36 -12.71 -1.06
C LEU A 825 1.39 -12.49 -2.58
N SER A 826 1.02 -13.49 -3.38
CA SER A 826 0.94 -13.44 -4.83
C SER A 826 -0.43 -12.97 -5.37
N LEU A 827 -1.35 -12.58 -4.49
CA LEU A 827 -2.69 -12.14 -4.89
C LEU A 827 -2.64 -10.84 -5.71
N PRO A 828 -3.46 -10.72 -6.77
CA PRO A 828 -3.50 -9.52 -7.59
C PRO A 828 -4.17 -8.37 -6.82
N ALA A 829 -4.03 -7.16 -7.35
CA ALA A 829 -4.61 -5.99 -6.73
C ALA A 829 -6.16 -6.02 -6.74
N LEU A 830 -6.77 -6.40 -7.87
CA LEU A 830 -8.23 -6.42 -8.00
C LEU A 830 -8.77 -7.77 -7.51
N LEU A 831 -9.19 -7.81 -6.24
CA LEU A 831 -9.78 -9.00 -5.64
C LEU A 831 -11.32 -9.00 -5.69
N PRO A 832 -11.95 -10.17 -5.85
CA PRO A 832 -13.39 -10.35 -5.76
C PRO A 832 -13.82 -10.52 -4.28
N ASP A 833 -15.00 -11.09 -4.01
CA ASP A 833 -15.41 -11.39 -2.63
C ASP A 833 -14.72 -12.63 -2.05
N PHE A 834 -14.41 -13.62 -2.90
CA PHE A 834 -13.68 -14.81 -2.49
C PHE A 834 -12.80 -15.37 -3.61
N LEU A 835 -11.70 -16.00 -3.20
CA LEU A 835 -10.78 -16.71 -4.09
C LEU A 835 -10.25 -17.96 -3.37
N VAL A 836 -10.22 -19.09 -4.07
CA VAL A 836 -9.50 -20.31 -3.68
C VAL A 836 -8.41 -20.55 -4.70
N TYR A 837 -7.19 -20.77 -4.23
CA TYR A 837 -6.00 -20.77 -5.07
C TYR A 837 -5.00 -21.85 -4.66
N ASP A 838 -4.09 -22.17 -5.58
CA ASP A 838 -2.95 -23.04 -5.35
C ASP A 838 -1.69 -22.45 -6.01
N GLU A 839 -0.71 -23.28 -6.38
CA GLU A 839 0.50 -22.85 -7.07
C GLU A 839 0.28 -22.15 -8.42
N GLY A 840 -0.88 -22.32 -9.06
CA GLY A 840 -1.22 -21.60 -10.30
C GLY A 840 -1.36 -20.08 -10.13
N LEU A 841 -1.48 -19.59 -8.89
CA LEU A 841 -1.61 -18.17 -8.58
C LEU A 841 -0.32 -17.37 -8.80
N ALA A 842 0.85 -18.01 -8.75
CA ALA A 842 2.14 -17.33 -8.75
C ALA A 842 2.36 -16.42 -9.98
N LEU A 843 1.66 -16.68 -11.10
CA LEU A 843 1.67 -15.88 -12.32
C LEU A 843 0.97 -14.51 -12.19
N ALA A 844 0.24 -14.25 -11.11
CA ALA A 844 -0.50 -13.00 -10.87
C ALA A 844 0.20 -12.01 -9.91
N ALA A 845 1.36 -12.38 -9.36
CA ALA A 845 2.00 -11.56 -8.33
C ALA A 845 2.38 -10.17 -8.86
N GLY A 846 2.01 -9.12 -8.11
CA GLY A 846 2.25 -7.72 -8.48
C GLY A 846 1.35 -7.21 -9.61
N GLU A 847 0.48 -8.04 -10.18
CA GLU A 847 -0.43 -7.66 -11.25
C GLU A 847 -1.71 -7.00 -10.73
N GLN A 848 -2.36 -6.21 -11.58
CA GLN A 848 -3.70 -5.68 -11.27
C GLN A 848 -4.76 -6.79 -11.30
N VAL A 849 -4.61 -7.77 -12.18
CA VAL A 849 -5.56 -8.86 -12.45
C VAL A 849 -4.80 -10.19 -12.55
N LEU A 850 -5.49 -11.33 -12.39
CA LEU A 850 -4.87 -12.65 -12.53
C LEU A 850 -4.36 -12.89 -13.95
N GLY A 851 -5.14 -12.47 -14.95
CA GLY A 851 -4.90 -12.79 -16.35
C GLY A 851 -4.77 -14.31 -16.55
N GLN A 852 -3.60 -14.79 -16.98
CA GLN A 852 -3.33 -16.21 -17.25
C GLN A 852 -3.17 -17.07 -15.99
N ALA A 853 -2.98 -16.48 -14.80
CA ALA A 853 -2.86 -17.24 -13.57
C ALA A 853 -4.11 -18.08 -13.32
N HIS A 854 -3.94 -19.30 -12.81
CA HIS A 854 -5.04 -20.22 -12.54
C HIS A 854 -5.47 -20.14 -11.06
N VAL A 855 -6.77 -20.21 -10.83
CA VAL A 855 -7.38 -20.25 -9.50
C VAL A 855 -8.42 -21.36 -9.47
N LEU A 856 -8.59 -22.00 -8.32
CA LEU A 856 -9.47 -23.16 -8.14
C LEU A 856 -10.95 -22.72 -8.11
N ALA A 857 -11.23 -21.58 -7.48
CA ALA A 857 -12.55 -20.95 -7.47
C ALA A 857 -12.41 -19.46 -7.21
N GLY A 858 -13.37 -18.65 -7.65
CA GLY A 858 -13.44 -17.23 -7.29
C GLY A 858 -14.66 -16.54 -7.85
N GLY A 859 -15.16 -15.52 -7.15
CA GLY A 859 -16.36 -14.81 -7.56
C GLY A 859 -16.88 -13.85 -6.50
N MET A 860 -18.07 -13.33 -6.78
CA MET A 860 -18.83 -12.45 -5.88
C MET A 860 -19.92 -13.27 -5.19
N PHE A 861 -20.15 -13.02 -3.91
CA PHE A 861 -21.38 -13.44 -3.24
C PHE A 861 -22.55 -12.59 -3.73
N ASP A 862 -23.76 -13.14 -3.66
CA ASP A 862 -24.98 -12.38 -3.92
C ASP A 862 -25.27 -11.35 -2.81
N GLU A 863 -26.38 -10.63 -2.93
CA GLU A 863 -26.84 -9.62 -1.98
C GLU A 863 -27.09 -10.18 -0.56
N HIS A 864 -27.28 -11.49 -0.44
CA HIS A 864 -27.52 -12.23 0.80
C HIS A 864 -26.28 -13.02 1.28
N TRP A 865 -25.10 -12.74 0.71
CA TRP A 865 -23.84 -13.42 1.03
C TRP A 865 -23.80 -14.91 0.67
N ALA A 866 -24.70 -15.39 -0.19
CA ALA A 866 -24.70 -16.76 -0.67
C ALA A 866 -23.69 -16.96 -1.82
N LEU A 867 -23.18 -18.18 -1.93
CA LEU A 867 -22.27 -18.57 -3.00
C LEU A 867 -23.01 -18.55 -4.35
N PRO A 868 -22.35 -18.12 -5.44
CA PRO A 868 -22.92 -18.22 -6.77
C PRO A 868 -23.17 -19.68 -7.14
N GLY A 869 -24.16 -19.93 -8.01
CA GLY A 869 -24.52 -21.27 -8.45
C GLY A 869 -23.42 -22.02 -9.23
N LYS A 870 -22.35 -21.32 -9.64
CA LYS A 870 -21.13 -21.91 -10.20
C LYS A 870 -19.91 -21.30 -9.51
N LEU A 871 -19.02 -22.16 -9.01
CA LEU A 871 -17.75 -21.77 -8.42
C LEU A 871 -16.70 -21.84 -9.53
N GLY A 872 -16.27 -20.68 -10.02
CA GLY A 872 -15.29 -20.60 -11.09
C GLY A 872 -15.90 -20.14 -12.41
N ASP A 873 -15.43 -18.98 -12.86
CA ASP A 873 -15.60 -18.56 -14.24
C ASP A 873 -14.24 -18.70 -14.93
N ALA A 874 -14.20 -19.44 -16.03
CA ALA A 874 -13.05 -19.40 -16.93
C ALA A 874 -12.91 -17.96 -17.47
N PRO A 875 -11.68 -17.46 -17.70
CA PRO A 875 -11.52 -16.19 -18.39
C PRO A 875 -12.18 -16.29 -19.77
N GLY A 876 -13.10 -15.37 -20.08
CA GLY A 876 -13.65 -15.28 -21.43
C GLY A 876 -12.68 -14.58 -22.38
N GLU A 877 -12.93 -14.62 -23.68
CA GLU A 877 -12.07 -13.98 -24.69
C GLU A 877 -11.79 -12.50 -24.38
N ALA A 878 -10.61 -12.04 -24.78
CA ALA A 878 -10.25 -10.62 -24.74
C ALA A 878 -11.19 -9.86 -25.69
N ARG A 879 -11.65 -8.67 -25.29
CA ARG A 879 -12.40 -7.80 -26.22
C ARG A 879 -11.41 -7.12 -27.18
N ASP A 880 -11.74 -7.09 -28.46
CA ASP A 880 -11.05 -6.33 -29.50
C ASP A 880 -11.14 -4.81 -29.28
#